data_AF-A0A1L9RRU1-F1
#
_entry.id   AF-A0A1L9RRU1-F1
#
_cell.length_a   1.000
_cell.length_b   1.000
_cell.length_c   1.000
_cell.angle_alpha   90.00
_cell.angle_beta   90.00
_cell.angle_gamma   90.00
#
_symmetry.space_group_name_H-M   'P 1'
#
loop_
_entity.id
_entity.type
_entity.pdbx_description
1 polymer ?
#
loop_
_entity_poly.entity_id
_entity_poly.type
_entity_poly.pdbx_seq_one_letter_code
_entity_poly.pdbx_strand_id
1 'polypeptide(L)'
;MDVTADSFSYHLPRILDDLAACCFVSLDFEFSGIATNTVGPSRGSQSLQARYAETKRAADKYQILQIGLTVCHEDTETATYTLKPYNLYLSPIIDQKLEVERDGTFQSGAVEFLLANKFSMDSYYRNGVSYLSREEEDLAIAKAKERHDRTVVCSTLDVKETEHESIKFLKATRRLVDDWLARGNTREGYLNIPPPSRANESHESKLFPATLNRFQKRLVHQLIEAEYPSLVTIGKPTFVQIINYNEEREKAIKEQQLKRTQERIWRQTGFRWIAEALAGGNLSNLDAGYFTGILSSSIAVKSKHSLREFSEKLKEALKSHRPVLVGHNLFTDLVYFCRCFLGPLPDRVEDFQAMAHELFPMLMDTKYMATHDCGSINPRSSLQEINDSLVQQATPRINVHHQHGKYKTQRIDHEAGYDSFLTAQVFIKLSAQLRDGGTSRLPGPAPIERGISTASKTPTDQKPERSSHSQHLKDLNTRFDLIQVEEDLDALESVPPNAEVSLDSSPEVTRRVNAGELIPRRGAQFWQVYGNQLRPSIVDSRVCKSCQETLVRRNYASAATTAEAETVPSATSTYPVVKPTYTINAGVVLSRPPQITRDLTQFEKSYYFYQKRLNERLAMPFTKYFYFKRGTPADEDWKRKIRERQTPARDIGNYNAYSKEAWNDELLVGAVDAEPDHQVEMLVQDAEATVNATSQDTSKKEEIPRPFPRVTEADQKGDQRSLNRLLQRTLYLLVQSKEGYWKLPSSPVEHEETLRLAAERTLAQSAGVNMNTWMVGYHPVGHHVYNLRRPKLDEAAGKEHMGEKTFFMKGRIMAGQADLSANVQNLQDFKWVSREEMAKFVLPQYYSSVKNMLADR
;
A
#
# COMPACT_ATOMS: atom_id res chain seq x y z
N MET A 1 6.75 -1.52 -17.42
CA MET A 1 5.44 -1.91 -18.01
C MET A 1 4.62 -2.53 -16.90
N ASP A 2 3.37 -2.11 -16.71
CA ASP A 2 2.49 -2.73 -15.73
C ASP A 2 1.79 -3.94 -16.35
N VAL A 3 1.88 -5.10 -15.68
CA VAL A 3 1.21 -6.34 -16.10
C VAL A 3 0.12 -6.64 -15.08
N THR A 4 -1.11 -6.78 -15.55
CA THR A 4 -2.30 -7.06 -14.76
C THR A 4 -2.78 -8.49 -15.00
N ALA A 5 -3.73 -8.97 -14.21
CA ALA A 5 -4.36 -10.29 -14.41
C ALA A 5 -4.85 -10.51 -15.85
N ASP A 6 -5.47 -9.49 -16.46
CA ASP A 6 -6.02 -9.58 -17.82
C ASP A 6 -4.92 -9.61 -18.89
N SER A 7 -3.88 -8.79 -18.73
CA SER A 7 -2.78 -8.70 -19.71
C SER A 7 -1.71 -9.78 -19.53
N PHE A 8 -1.66 -10.44 -18.37
CA PHE A 8 -0.65 -11.45 -18.04
C PHE A 8 -0.60 -12.59 -19.05
N SER A 9 -1.75 -13.12 -19.48
CA SER A 9 -1.82 -14.21 -20.46
C SER A 9 -1.16 -13.86 -21.80
N TYR A 10 -1.24 -12.59 -22.20
CA TYR A 10 -0.65 -12.09 -23.44
C TYR A 10 0.85 -11.81 -23.31
N HIS A 11 1.29 -11.31 -22.15
CA HIS A 11 2.70 -10.97 -21.90
C HIS A 11 3.55 -12.16 -21.44
N LEU A 12 2.96 -13.18 -20.80
CA LEU A 12 3.68 -14.33 -20.26
C LEU A 12 4.58 -15.01 -21.30
N PRO A 13 4.11 -15.37 -22.50
CA PRO A 13 4.97 -15.94 -23.53
C PRO A 13 6.19 -15.07 -23.85
N ARG A 14 6.00 -13.74 -23.92
CA ARG A 14 7.07 -12.80 -24.29
C ARG A 14 8.10 -12.69 -23.17
N ILE A 15 7.64 -12.67 -21.93
CA ILE A 15 8.51 -12.71 -20.75
C ILE A 15 9.33 -14.01 -20.75
N LEU A 16 8.72 -15.15 -21.06
CA LEU A 16 9.42 -16.43 -21.13
C LEU A 16 10.46 -16.48 -22.26
N ASP A 17 10.14 -15.94 -23.44
CA ASP A 17 11.09 -15.79 -24.56
C ASP A 17 12.26 -14.88 -24.19
N ASP A 18 11.96 -13.75 -23.54
CA ASP A 18 12.97 -12.81 -23.04
C ASP A 18 13.86 -13.48 -21.98
N LEU A 19 13.30 -14.26 -21.06
CA LEU A 19 14.06 -15.00 -20.05
C LEU A 19 14.99 -16.06 -20.66
N ALA A 20 14.57 -16.71 -21.75
CA ALA A 20 15.40 -17.70 -22.43
C ALA A 20 16.63 -17.07 -23.12
N ALA A 21 16.53 -15.81 -23.56
CA ALA A 21 17.59 -15.10 -24.29
C ALA A 21 18.32 -14.01 -23.46
N CYS A 22 17.92 -13.79 -22.20
CA CYS A 22 18.49 -12.72 -21.38
C CYS A 22 19.89 -13.03 -20.83
N CYS A 23 20.65 -11.98 -20.54
CA CYS A 23 21.95 -12.12 -19.88
C CYS A 23 21.82 -12.22 -18.36
N PHE A 24 20.99 -11.36 -17.77
CA PHE A 24 20.64 -11.37 -16.35
C PHE A 24 19.24 -10.81 -16.13
N VAL A 25 18.70 -11.07 -14.95
CA VAL A 25 17.40 -10.61 -14.49
C VAL A 25 17.58 -9.91 -13.14
N SER A 26 17.02 -8.72 -13.02
CA SER A 26 16.97 -7.98 -11.76
C SER A 26 15.60 -8.13 -11.10
N LEU A 27 15.59 -8.40 -9.79
CA LEU A 27 14.39 -8.62 -8.98
C LEU A 27 14.36 -7.69 -7.78
N ASP A 28 13.15 -7.23 -7.46
CA ASP A 28 12.85 -6.49 -6.24
C ASP A 28 11.37 -6.74 -5.86
N PHE A 29 11.06 -6.76 -4.57
CA PHE A 29 9.70 -7.08 -4.07
C PHE A 29 9.24 -6.10 -2.99
N GLU A 30 7.94 -5.79 -3.02
CA GLU A 30 7.26 -5.12 -1.91
C GLU A 30 6.54 -6.14 -1.04
N PHE A 31 6.63 -6.00 0.29
CA PHE A 31 6.10 -6.97 1.25
C PHE A 31 4.96 -6.41 2.11
N SER A 32 4.04 -7.28 2.54
CA SER A 32 2.99 -6.92 3.50
C SER A 32 3.51 -6.67 4.91
N GLY A 33 4.76 -7.05 5.18
CA GLY A 33 5.47 -6.84 6.43
C GLY A 33 6.86 -7.44 6.37
N ILE A 34 7.71 -7.03 7.31
CA ILE A 34 9.11 -7.45 7.41
C ILE A 34 9.38 -8.07 8.79
N ALA A 35 10.51 -8.76 8.93
CA ALA A 35 10.90 -9.32 10.21
C ALA A 35 11.11 -8.22 11.27
N THR A 36 10.49 -8.37 12.43
CA THR A 36 10.65 -7.48 13.58
C THR A 36 11.52 -8.16 14.64
N ASN A 37 12.57 -7.46 15.07
CA ASN A 37 13.43 -7.88 16.19
C ASN A 37 12.58 -8.06 17.45
N THR A 38 12.18 -9.28 17.74
CA THR A 38 11.23 -9.63 18.81
C THR A 38 11.91 -10.23 20.04
N VAL A 39 13.24 -10.13 20.15
CA VAL A 39 13.99 -10.61 21.31
C VAL A 39 14.69 -9.43 21.99
N GLY A 40 14.58 -9.37 23.32
CA GLY A 40 15.03 -8.28 24.20
C GLY A 40 16.53 -7.91 24.13
N PRO A 41 17.06 -7.17 25.13
CA PRO A 41 18.30 -6.39 25.02
C PRO A 41 19.60 -7.22 25.06
N SER A 42 19.66 -8.41 24.47
CA SER A 42 20.92 -9.11 24.23
C SER A 42 21.53 -8.65 22.89
N ARG A 43 22.26 -7.53 22.92
CA ARG A 43 23.14 -7.05 21.83
C ARG A 43 24.38 -7.94 21.68
N GLY A 44 24.17 -9.23 21.38
CA GLY A 44 25.20 -10.10 20.81
C GLY A 44 25.11 -10.08 19.28
N SER A 45 26.22 -10.34 18.59
CA SER A 45 26.23 -10.70 17.18
C SER A 45 25.25 -11.86 16.95
N GLN A 46 24.06 -11.60 16.39
CA GLN A 46 23.13 -12.66 16.00
C GLN A 46 23.83 -13.59 15.00
N SER A 47 23.69 -14.91 15.20
CA SER A 47 24.21 -15.89 14.24
C SER A 47 23.44 -15.80 12.91
N LEU A 48 24.08 -16.21 11.81
CA LEU A 48 23.44 -16.30 10.49
C LEU A 48 22.16 -17.15 10.55
N GLN A 49 22.21 -18.26 11.30
CA GLN A 49 21.07 -19.13 11.55
C GLN A 49 19.92 -18.41 12.27
N ALA A 50 20.20 -17.56 13.26
CA ALA A 50 19.16 -16.83 13.98
C ALA A 50 18.44 -15.83 13.06
N ARG A 51 19.20 -15.13 12.20
CA ARG A 51 18.63 -14.22 11.21
C ARG A 51 17.81 -14.96 10.16
N TYR A 52 18.32 -16.08 9.64
CA TYR A 52 17.56 -16.92 8.72
C TYR A 52 16.23 -17.38 9.33
N ALA A 53 16.26 -17.87 10.57
CA ALA A 53 15.06 -18.31 11.28
C ALA A 53 14.05 -17.16 11.53
N GLU A 54 14.54 -15.94 11.72
CA GLU A 54 13.70 -14.74 11.84
C GLU A 54 13.08 -14.34 10.50
N THR A 55 13.87 -14.28 9.42
CA THR A 55 13.37 -13.98 8.07
C THR A 55 12.41 -15.07 7.58
N LYS A 56 12.68 -16.35 7.87
CA LYS A 56 11.79 -17.48 7.59
C LYS A 56 10.43 -17.28 8.27
N ARG A 57 10.42 -17.00 9.58
CA ARG A 57 9.18 -16.71 10.32
C ARG A 57 8.41 -15.51 9.76
N ALA A 58 9.11 -14.50 9.26
CA ALA A 58 8.49 -13.36 8.61
C ALA A 58 7.88 -13.75 7.25
N ALA A 59 8.60 -14.53 6.43
CA ALA A 59 8.12 -15.04 5.15
C ALA A 59 6.94 -16.01 5.28
N ASP A 60 6.84 -16.75 6.38
CA ASP A 60 5.68 -17.60 6.68
C ASP A 60 4.43 -16.78 7.03
N LYS A 61 4.60 -15.55 7.51
CA LYS A 61 3.52 -14.67 8.01
C LYS A 61 3.09 -13.61 7.01
N TYR A 62 4.06 -13.02 6.30
CA TYR A 62 3.88 -11.89 5.39
C TYR A 62 4.03 -12.34 3.95
N GLN A 63 3.40 -11.61 3.03
CA GLN A 63 3.30 -11.99 1.62
C GLN A 63 3.97 -10.95 0.72
N ILE A 64 4.34 -11.39 -0.49
CA ILE A 64 4.79 -10.52 -1.57
C ILE A 64 3.55 -9.83 -2.17
N LEU A 65 3.59 -8.50 -2.26
CA LEU A 65 2.49 -7.67 -2.76
C LEU A 65 2.69 -7.22 -4.21
N GLN A 66 3.92 -6.81 -4.52
CA GLN A 66 4.31 -6.32 -5.83
C GLN A 66 5.66 -6.92 -6.21
N ILE A 67 5.80 -7.20 -7.50
CA ILE A 67 6.99 -7.80 -8.09
C ILE A 67 7.55 -6.88 -9.16
N GLY A 68 8.81 -6.49 -8.96
CA GLY A 68 9.65 -5.86 -9.94
C GLY A 68 10.50 -6.90 -10.65
N LEU A 69 10.38 -6.96 -11.97
CA LEU A 69 11.16 -7.86 -12.81
C LEU A 69 11.74 -7.05 -13.95
N THR A 70 13.07 -6.90 -14.00
CA THR A 70 13.74 -6.25 -15.12
C THR A 70 14.60 -7.25 -15.87
N VAL A 71 14.21 -7.57 -17.10
CA VAL A 71 14.97 -8.46 -17.98
C VAL A 71 15.96 -7.65 -18.79
N CYS A 72 17.22 -8.09 -18.84
CA CYS A 72 18.30 -7.43 -19.57
C CYS A 72 18.78 -8.29 -20.75
N HIS A 73 18.90 -7.66 -21.91
CA HIS A 73 19.56 -8.24 -23.09
C HIS A 73 20.83 -7.45 -23.41
N GLU A 74 21.90 -8.18 -23.66
CA GLU A 74 23.15 -7.63 -24.17
C GLU A 74 23.12 -7.71 -25.70
N ASP A 75 23.25 -6.57 -26.38
CA ASP A 75 23.55 -6.55 -27.80
C ASP A 75 25.07 -6.46 -27.97
N THR A 76 25.66 -7.58 -28.39
CA THR A 76 27.09 -7.67 -28.61
C THR A 76 27.56 -6.83 -29.80
N GLU A 77 26.72 -6.57 -30.81
CA GLU A 77 27.17 -5.81 -31.98
C GLU A 77 27.27 -4.31 -31.69
N THR A 78 26.29 -3.77 -30.96
CA THR A 78 26.24 -2.33 -30.63
C THR A 78 26.83 -1.99 -29.25
N ALA A 79 27.25 -3.00 -28.50
CA ALA A 79 27.74 -2.88 -27.12
C ALA A 79 26.75 -2.14 -26.19
N THR A 80 25.44 -2.39 -26.37
CA THR A 80 24.37 -1.76 -25.60
C THR A 80 23.57 -2.77 -24.79
N TYR A 81 23.08 -2.35 -23.62
CA TYR A 81 22.15 -3.13 -22.82
C TYR A 81 20.72 -2.64 -23.02
N THR A 82 19.82 -3.55 -23.37
CA THR A 82 18.39 -3.25 -23.44
C THR A 82 17.69 -3.76 -22.19
N LEU A 83 17.08 -2.85 -21.43
CA LEU A 83 16.31 -3.15 -20.23
C LEU A 83 14.81 -3.17 -20.54
N LYS A 84 14.14 -4.22 -20.05
CA LYS A 84 12.69 -4.43 -20.11
C LYS A 84 12.13 -4.56 -18.69
N PRO A 85 11.81 -3.43 -18.02
CA PRO A 85 11.21 -3.46 -16.68
C PRO A 85 9.72 -3.81 -16.73
N TYR A 86 9.32 -4.73 -15.86
CA TYR A 86 7.96 -5.18 -15.60
C TYR A 86 7.61 -4.94 -14.13
N ASN A 87 6.37 -4.56 -13.89
CA ASN A 87 5.80 -4.32 -12.58
C ASN A 87 4.48 -5.09 -12.48
N LEU A 88 4.35 -5.97 -11.50
CA LEU A 88 3.20 -6.85 -11.35
C LEU A 88 2.68 -6.80 -9.92
N TYR A 89 1.39 -6.55 -9.75
CA TYR A 89 0.72 -6.81 -8.47
C TYR A 89 0.45 -8.31 -8.35
N LEU A 90 0.62 -8.88 -7.16
CA LEU A 90 0.45 -10.32 -6.93
C LEU A 90 -0.82 -10.59 -6.10
N SER A 91 -1.93 -10.99 -6.73
CA SER A 91 -3.18 -11.18 -5.98
C SER A 91 -3.14 -12.44 -5.12
N PRO A 92 -3.56 -12.38 -3.84
CA PRO A 92 -3.59 -13.53 -2.96
C PRO A 92 -4.84 -14.39 -3.17
N ILE A 93 -5.79 -13.96 -4.01
CA ILE A 93 -7.11 -14.58 -4.19
C ILE A 93 -6.98 -15.90 -4.95
N ILE A 94 -7.50 -16.98 -4.34
CA ILE A 94 -7.58 -18.33 -4.92
C ILE A 94 -9.03 -18.62 -5.36
N ASP A 95 -9.23 -19.33 -6.47
CA ASP A 95 -10.55 -19.82 -6.89
C ASP A 95 -11.15 -20.70 -5.78
N GLN A 96 -12.32 -20.29 -5.25
CA GLN A 96 -13.05 -20.98 -4.20
C GLN A 96 -13.31 -22.46 -4.52
N LYS A 97 -13.39 -22.84 -5.80
CA LYS A 97 -13.64 -24.23 -6.22
C LYS A 97 -12.43 -25.15 -6.02
N LEU A 98 -11.25 -24.59 -5.77
CA LEU A 98 -10.05 -25.35 -5.38
C LEU A 98 -10.08 -25.72 -3.90
N GLU A 99 -10.95 -25.09 -3.09
CA GLU A 99 -11.08 -25.34 -1.64
C GLU A 99 -9.76 -25.16 -0.87
N VAL A 100 -8.84 -24.36 -1.40
CA VAL A 100 -7.61 -23.94 -0.72
C VAL A 100 -7.84 -22.55 -0.14
N GLU A 101 -7.56 -22.40 1.15
CA GLU A 101 -7.68 -21.14 1.87
C GLU A 101 -6.29 -20.55 2.10
N ARG A 102 -6.17 -19.24 1.97
CA ARG A 102 -4.93 -18.50 2.19
C ARG A 102 -5.19 -17.31 3.09
N ASP A 103 -4.51 -17.29 4.23
CA ASP A 103 -4.55 -16.18 5.17
C ASP A 103 -3.46 -15.15 4.82
N GLY A 104 -3.82 -13.87 4.79
CA GLY A 104 -2.91 -12.76 4.55
C GLY A 104 -2.76 -11.89 5.79
N THR A 105 -1.53 -11.67 6.25
CA THR A 105 -1.24 -10.74 7.36
C THR A 105 -0.54 -9.48 6.87
N PHE A 106 -0.91 -8.33 7.42
CA PHE A 106 -0.29 -7.03 7.14
C PHE A 106 0.31 -6.43 8.41
N GLN A 107 1.52 -5.89 8.30
CA GLN A 107 2.14 -5.07 9.34
C GLN A 107 1.73 -3.61 9.16
N SER A 108 1.22 -2.97 10.21
CA SER A 108 0.72 -1.59 10.15
C SER A 108 1.75 -0.59 9.62
N GLY A 109 3.01 -0.67 10.09
CA GLY A 109 4.08 0.21 9.62
C GLY A 109 4.46 0.00 8.14
N ALA A 110 4.39 -1.23 7.64
CA ALA A 110 4.63 -1.52 6.23
C ALA A 110 3.49 -0.95 5.36
N VAL A 111 2.24 -1.09 5.81
CA VAL A 111 1.08 -0.51 5.12
C VAL A 111 1.14 1.01 5.08
N GLU A 112 1.50 1.67 6.19
CA GLU A 112 1.68 3.13 6.23
C GLU A 112 2.73 3.58 5.20
N PHE A 113 3.86 2.88 5.14
CA PHE A 113 4.92 3.15 4.17
C PHE A 113 4.46 2.95 2.72
N LEU A 114 3.81 1.83 2.40
CA LEU A 114 3.29 1.54 1.06
C LEU A 114 2.27 2.59 0.60
N LEU A 115 1.33 2.96 1.48
CA LEU A 115 0.33 3.99 1.17
C LEU A 115 0.97 5.38 0.97
N ALA A 116 2.01 5.73 1.73
CA ALA A 116 2.77 6.96 1.52
C ALA A 116 3.45 7.00 0.14
N ASN A 117 3.87 5.84 -0.38
CA ASN A 117 4.46 5.67 -1.71
C ASN A 117 3.42 5.37 -2.81
N LYS A 118 2.14 5.68 -2.57
CA LYS A 118 1.02 5.55 -3.54
C LYS A 118 0.73 4.11 -3.99
N PHE A 119 1.08 3.11 -3.19
CA PHE A 119 0.67 1.72 -3.44
C PHE A 119 -0.87 1.60 -3.43
N SER A 120 -1.44 0.94 -4.45
CA SER A 120 -2.89 0.75 -4.57
C SER A 120 -3.34 -0.62 -4.05
N MET A 121 -3.96 -0.63 -2.87
CA MET A 121 -4.59 -1.83 -2.32
C MET A 121 -5.74 -2.35 -3.20
N ASP A 122 -6.46 -1.47 -3.91
CA ASP A 122 -7.53 -1.89 -4.83
C ASP A 122 -6.96 -2.67 -6.02
N SER A 123 -5.88 -2.16 -6.62
CA SER A 123 -5.20 -2.79 -7.75
C SER A 123 -4.56 -4.13 -7.37
N TYR A 124 -4.05 -4.25 -6.14
CA TYR A 124 -3.54 -5.50 -5.58
C TYR A 124 -4.59 -6.63 -5.62
N TYR A 125 -5.83 -6.38 -5.17
CA TYR A 125 -6.87 -7.40 -5.15
C TYR A 125 -7.58 -7.60 -6.49
N ARG A 126 -7.89 -6.52 -7.22
CA ARG A 126 -8.71 -6.59 -8.46
C ARG A 126 -7.91 -6.90 -9.71
N ASN A 127 -6.71 -6.33 -9.82
CA ASN A 127 -5.91 -6.37 -11.04
C ASN A 127 -4.61 -7.19 -10.88
N GLY A 128 -4.35 -7.70 -9.68
CA GLY A 128 -3.17 -8.51 -9.38
C GLY A 128 -3.19 -9.87 -10.07
N VAL A 129 -2.03 -10.28 -10.59
CA VAL A 129 -1.81 -11.58 -11.19
C VAL A 129 -1.96 -12.66 -10.13
N SER A 130 -2.70 -13.72 -10.43
CA SER A 130 -2.87 -14.86 -9.51
C SER A 130 -1.57 -15.64 -9.35
N TYR A 131 -1.47 -16.39 -8.26
CA TYR A 131 -0.45 -17.41 -8.10
C TYR A 131 -0.95 -18.54 -7.20
N LEU A 132 -0.36 -19.71 -7.40
CA LEU A 132 -0.55 -20.89 -6.57
C LEU A 132 0.83 -21.50 -6.33
N SER A 133 1.23 -21.69 -5.08
CA SER A 133 2.50 -22.35 -4.73
C SER A 133 2.47 -23.84 -5.06
N ARG A 134 3.63 -24.52 -5.07
CA ARG A 134 3.69 -25.99 -5.24
C ARG A 134 2.89 -26.74 -4.17
N GLU A 135 3.05 -26.33 -2.91
CA GLU A 135 2.32 -26.90 -1.77
C GLU A 135 0.79 -26.75 -1.92
N GLU A 136 0.32 -25.57 -2.32
CA GLU A 136 -1.11 -25.33 -2.52
C GLU A 136 -1.68 -26.08 -3.74
N GLU A 137 -0.87 -26.29 -4.78
CA GLU A 137 -1.25 -27.15 -5.91
C GLU A 137 -1.43 -28.60 -5.46
N ASP A 138 -0.47 -29.14 -4.70
CA ASP A 138 -0.56 -30.51 -4.17
C ASP A 138 -1.78 -30.67 -3.27
N LEU A 139 -2.06 -29.67 -2.42
CA LEU A 139 -3.26 -29.63 -1.58
C LEU A 139 -4.55 -29.57 -2.41
N ALA A 140 -4.59 -28.76 -3.47
CA ALA A 140 -5.74 -28.68 -4.36
C ALA A 140 -6.00 -30.00 -5.09
N ILE A 141 -4.93 -30.68 -5.54
CA ILE A 141 -5.01 -32.01 -6.17
C ILE A 141 -5.49 -33.05 -5.14
N ALA A 142 -4.95 -33.03 -3.93
CA ALA A 142 -5.35 -33.94 -2.85
C ALA A 142 -6.83 -33.75 -2.48
N LYS A 143 -7.29 -32.51 -2.30
CA LYS A 143 -8.71 -32.20 -2.04
C LYS A 143 -9.62 -32.58 -3.21
N ALA A 144 -9.16 -32.43 -4.45
CA ALA A 144 -9.90 -32.89 -5.61
C ALA A 144 -10.08 -34.41 -5.63
N LYS A 145 -9.06 -35.17 -5.21
CA LYS A 145 -9.12 -36.63 -5.02
C LYS A 145 -10.00 -37.00 -3.82
N GLU A 146 -9.88 -36.33 -2.69
CA GLU A 146 -10.71 -36.59 -1.51
C GLU A 146 -12.19 -36.32 -1.78
N ARG A 147 -12.53 -35.23 -2.47
CA ARG A 147 -13.91 -34.95 -2.91
C ARG A 147 -14.45 -36.08 -3.77
N HIS A 148 -13.59 -36.65 -4.61
CA HIS A 148 -13.95 -37.81 -5.41
C HIS A 148 -14.27 -39.01 -4.52
N ASP A 149 -13.41 -39.32 -3.57
CA ASP A 149 -13.58 -40.45 -2.65
C ASP A 149 -14.79 -40.26 -1.73
N ARG A 150 -15.06 -39.04 -1.24
CA ARG A 150 -16.26 -38.71 -0.44
C ARG A 150 -17.57 -38.88 -1.18
N THR A 151 -17.57 -38.69 -2.50
CA THR A 151 -18.75 -38.93 -3.33
C THR A 151 -19.10 -40.42 -3.37
N VAL A 152 -18.17 -41.32 -3.04
CA VAL A 152 -18.40 -42.78 -3.01
C VAL A 152 -18.88 -43.27 -1.62
N VAL A 153 -18.70 -42.49 -0.55
CA VAL A 153 -18.82 -42.95 0.85
C VAL A 153 -20.09 -42.44 1.58
N CYS A 154 -20.83 -41.47 1.04
CA CYS A 154 -21.98 -40.87 1.76
C CYS A 154 -23.32 -41.59 1.49
N SER A 155 -23.45 -42.82 1.99
CA SER A 155 -24.64 -43.67 1.80
C SER A 155 -25.34 -44.01 3.13
N THR A 156 -25.83 -42.98 3.84
CA THR A 156 -26.85 -43.17 4.88
C THR A 156 -28.02 -42.21 4.65
N LEU A 157 -29.21 -42.78 4.47
CA LEU A 157 -30.48 -42.04 4.41
C LEU A 157 -30.81 -41.53 5.81
N ASP A 158 -30.30 -40.35 6.17
CA ASP A 158 -30.57 -39.72 7.47
C ASP A 158 -31.92 -38.96 7.43
N VAL A 159 -33.02 -39.73 7.37
CA VAL A 159 -34.39 -39.20 7.43
C VAL A 159 -35.01 -39.62 8.76
N LYS A 160 -35.29 -38.64 9.63
CA LYS A 160 -35.97 -38.88 10.91
C LYS A 160 -37.37 -39.44 10.67
N GLU A 161 -37.80 -40.40 11.51
CA GLU A 161 -39.14 -41.03 11.42
C GLU A 161 -40.30 -40.03 11.48
N THR A 162 -40.07 -38.82 11.97
CA THR A 162 -41.06 -37.74 12.08
C THR A 162 -41.35 -37.03 10.75
N GLU A 163 -40.54 -37.20 9.71
CA GLU A 163 -40.71 -36.54 8.39
C GLU A 163 -41.61 -37.33 7.43
N HIS A 164 -42.91 -37.33 7.72
CA HIS A 164 -43.92 -38.11 6.99
C HIS A 164 -44.03 -37.77 5.50
N GLU A 165 -43.76 -36.52 5.09
CA GLU A 165 -43.80 -36.10 3.69
C GLU A 165 -42.60 -36.63 2.88
N SER A 166 -41.40 -36.56 3.45
CA SER A 166 -40.16 -37.12 2.88
C SER A 166 -40.28 -38.63 2.67
N ILE A 167 -40.85 -39.34 3.65
CA ILE A 167 -41.06 -40.80 3.59
C ILE A 167 -42.09 -41.16 2.51
N LYS A 168 -43.19 -40.41 2.38
CA LYS A 168 -44.19 -40.61 1.32
C LYS A 168 -43.59 -40.40 -0.07
N PHE A 169 -42.80 -39.33 -0.23
CA PHE A 169 -42.09 -39.04 -1.47
C PHE A 169 -41.11 -40.16 -1.85
N LEU A 170 -40.25 -40.60 -0.91
CA LEU A 170 -39.32 -41.70 -1.14
C LEU A 170 -40.02 -43.02 -1.51
N LYS A 171 -41.14 -43.36 -0.85
CA LYS A 171 -41.94 -44.54 -1.20
C LYS A 171 -42.52 -44.46 -2.61
N ALA A 172 -43.00 -43.29 -3.02
CA ALA A 172 -43.48 -43.06 -4.38
C ALA A 172 -42.34 -43.17 -5.41
N THR A 173 -41.16 -42.63 -5.10
CA THR A 173 -39.98 -42.76 -5.95
C THR A 173 -39.53 -44.20 -6.10
N ARG A 174 -39.46 -45.00 -5.01
CA ARG A 174 -39.11 -46.43 -5.08
C ARG A 174 -40.02 -47.20 -6.03
N ARG A 175 -41.35 -47.02 -5.88
CA ARG A 175 -42.34 -47.65 -6.76
C ARG A 175 -42.12 -47.33 -8.23
N LEU A 176 -41.89 -46.06 -8.58
CA LEU A 176 -41.62 -45.66 -9.96
C LEU A 176 -40.34 -46.30 -10.53
N VAL A 177 -39.30 -46.46 -9.70
CA VAL A 177 -38.04 -47.09 -10.10
C VAL A 177 -38.25 -48.60 -10.29
N ASP A 178 -38.92 -49.26 -9.36
CA ASP A 178 -39.23 -50.70 -9.42
C ASP A 178 -40.12 -51.02 -10.62
N ASP A 179 -41.17 -50.22 -10.87
CA ASP A 179 -42.07 -50.37 -12.03
C ASP A 179 -41.34 -50.16 -13.36
N TRP A 180 -40.35 -49.26 -13.39
CA TRP A 180 -39.51 -49.05 -14.56
C TRP A 180 -38.55 -50.23 -14.79
N LEU A 181 -37.95 -50.78 -13.72
CA LEU A 181 -37.10 -51.97 -13.78
C LEU A 181 -37.90 -53.22 -14.20
N ALA A 182 -39.14 -53.36 -13.73
CA ALA A 182 -40.02 -54.49 -14.05
C ALA A 182 -40.39 -54.59 -15.54
N ARG A 183 -40.28 -53.49 -16.30
CA ARG A 183 -40.53 -53.47 -17.76
C ARG A 183 -39.45 -54.19 -18.58
N GLY A 184 -38.31 -54.56 -17.97
CA GLY A 184 -37.29 -55.40 -18.62
C GLY A 184 -36.79 -54.83 -19.95
N ASN A 185 -36.91 -55.58 -21.05
CA ASN A 185 -36.36 -55.22 -22.37
C ASN A 185 -37.19 -54.19 -23.16
N THR A 186 -38.40 -53.83 -22.71
CA THR A 186 -39.22 -52.75 -23.33
C THR A 186 -39.05 -51.39 -22.65
N ARG A 187 -38.06 -51.26 -21.75
CA ARG A 187 -37.78 -50.03 -21.01
C ARG A 187 -37.18 -48.92 -21.88
N GLU A 188 -37.62 -47.68 -21.67
CA GLU A 188 -36.91 -46.50 -22.16
C GLU A 188 -35.53 -46.41 -21.47
N GLY A 189 -34.51 -45.92 -22.19
CA GLY A 189 -33.12 -45.89 -21.70
C GLY A 189 -32.86 -44.96 -20.51
N TYR A 190 -33.87 -44.21 -20.05
CA TYR A 190 -33.81 -43.31 -18.91
C TYR A 190 -35.18 -43.19 -18.22
N LEU A 191 -35.18 -42.78 -16.95
CA LEU A 191 -36.37 -42.46 -16.16
C LEU A 191 -36.26 -41.04 -15.60
N ASN A 192 -37.27 -40.19 -15.78
CA ASN A 192 -37.29 -38.83 -15.23
C ASN A 192 -38.18 -38.75 -13.99
N ILE A 193 -37.68 -38.14 -12.92
CA ILE A 193 -38.42 -37.84 -11.70
C ILE A 193 -38.43 -36.31 -11.53
N PRO A 194 -39.59 -35.63 -11.55
CA PRO A 194 -40.92 -36.18 -11.77
C PRO A 194 -41.12 -36.56 -13.26
N PRO A 195 -42.02 -37.50 -13.57
CA PRO A 195 -42.31 -37.86 -14.95
C PRO A 195 -42.85 -36.64 -15.73
N PRO A 196 -42.52 -36.48 -17.01
CA PRO A 196 -42.99 -35.36 -17.81
C PRO A 196 -44.52 -35.41 -17.93
N SER A 197 -45.20 -34.30 -17.61
CA SER A 197 -46.66 -34.19 -17.71
C SER A 197 -47.14 -34.46 -19.14
N ARG A 198 -47.57 -35.69 -19.42
CA ARG A 198 -48.28 -36.04 -20.65
C ARG A 198 -49.79 -35.87 -20.39
N ALA A 199 -50.50 -35.33 -21.37
CA ALA A 199 -51.88 -34.86 -21.23
C ALA A 199 -52.92 -35.95 -20.91
N ASN A 200 -52.56 -37.23 -20.86
CA ASN A 200 -53.44 -38.33 -20.50
C ASN A 200 -52.65 -39.37 -19.67
N GLU A 201 -52.73 -39.32 -18.33
CA GLU A 201 -52.92 -40.49 -17.44
C GLU A 201 -52.86 -40.16 -15.91
N SER A 202 -53.83 -40.74 -15.21
CA SER A 202 -53.98 -41.20 -13.81
C SER A 202 -53.53 -40.38 -12.57
N HIS A 203 -54.21 -40.67 -11.45
CA HIS A 203 -54.15 -40.03 -10.12
C HIS A 203 -52.75 -39.88 -9.48
N GLU A 204 -51.71 -40.48 -10.02
CA GLU A 204 -50.34 -40.46 -9.47
C GLU A 204 -49.59 -39.15 -9.75
N SER A 205 -49.99 -38.40 -10.78
CA SER A 205 -49.43 -37.08 -11.14
C SER A 205 -49.67 -35.99 -10.07
N LYS A 206 -50.49 -36.25 -9.04
CA LYS A 206 -50.74 -35.33 -7.91
C LYS A 206 -49.76 -35.48 -6.74
N LEU A 207 -48.95 -36.55 -6.72
CA LEU A 207 -48.03 -36.83 -5.60
C LEU A 207 -46.64 -36.22 -5.78
N PHE A 208 -46.30 -35.78 -6.99
CA PHE A 208 -45.03 -35.15 -7.29
C PHE A 208 -45.21 -33.65 -7.59
N PRO A 209 -44.36 -32.77 -7.03
CA PRO A 209 -44.39 -31.36 -7.39
C PRO A 209 -43.91 -31.17 -8.85
N ALA A 210 -44.43 -30.15 -9.54
CA ALA A 210 -44.09 -29.85 -10.94
C ALA A 210 -42.60 -29.59 -11.17
N THR A 211 -41.87 -29.21 -10.12
CA THR A 211 -40.40 -29.10 -10.10
C THR A 211 -39.88 -29.62 -8.76
N LEU A 212 -38.77 -30.35 -8.76
CA LEU A 212 -38.17 -30.87 -7.52
C LEU A 212 -37.37 -29.78 -6.80
N ASN A 213 -37.61 -29.66 -5.48
CA ASN A 213 -36.79 -28.81 -4.62
C ASN A 213 -35.39 -29.44 -4.39
N ARG A 214 -34.37 -28.63 -4.03
CA ARG A 214 -32.98 -29.08 -3.79
C ARG A 214 -32.91 -30.22 -2.77
N PHE A 215 -33.74 -30.18 -1.73
CA PHE A 215 -33.84 -31.24 -0.72
C PHE A 215 -34.39 -32.56 -1.31
N GLN A 216 -35.48 -32.50 -2.08
CA GLN A 216 -36.07 -33.68 -2.73
C GLN A 216 -35.12 -34.30 -3.76
N LYS A 217 -34.38 -33.48 -4.53
CA LYS A 217 -33.35 -34.00 -5.45
C LYS A 217 -32.25 -34.76 -4.69
N ARG A 218 -31.78 -34.21 -3.56
CA ARG A 218 -30.80 -34.88 -2.70
C ARG A 218 -31.33 -36.24 -2.20
N LEU A 219 -32.59 -36.31 -1.78
CA LEU A 219 -33.23 -37.56 -1.37
C LEU A 219 -33.28 -38.59 -2.51
N VAL A 220 -33.58 -38.18 -3.74
CA VAL A 220 -33.57 -39.07 -4.92
C VAL A 220 -32.15 -39.59 -5.20
N HIS A 221 -31.13 -38.71 -5.15
CA HIS A 221 -29.73 -39.10 -5.32
C HIS A 221 -29.31 -40.15 -4.28
N GLN A 222 -29.58 -39.89 -2.99
CA GLN A 222 -29.24 -40.80 -1.89
C GLN A 222 -29.99 -42.13 -1.96
N LEU A 223 -31.26 -42.11 -2.38
CA LEU A 223 -32.06 -43.34 -2.51
C LEU A 223 -31.50 -44.27 -3.58
N ILE A 224 -31.21 -43.76 -4.77
CA ILE A 224 -30.67 -44.57 -5.87
C ILE A 224 -29.29 -45.11 -5.53
N GLU A 225 -28.44 -44.27 -4.93
CA GLU A 225 -27.09 -44.66 -4.53
C GLU A 225 -27.09 -45.74 -3.42
N ALA A 226 -28.04 -45.69 -2.48
CA ALA A 226 -28.13 -46.66 -1.38
C ALA A 226 -28.81 -47.99 -1.79
N GLU A 227 -29.88 -47.93 -2.58
CA GLU A 227 -30.75 -49.10 -2.83
C GLU A 227 -30.58 -49.69 -4.23
N TYR A 228 -30.04 -48.94 -5.20
CA TYR A 228 -29.93 -49.37 -6.61
C TYR A 228 -28.53 -49.14 -7.22
N PRO A 229 -27.51 -49.94 -6.84
CA PRO A 229 -26.12 -49.75 -7.27
C PRO A 229 -25.90 -49.85 -8.80
N SER A 230 -26.81 -50.50 -9.53
CA SER A 230 -26.75 -50.63 -11.00
C SER A 230 -27.26 -49.40 -11.76
N LEU A 231 -27.70 -48.35 -11.05
CA LEU A 231 -28.29 -47.14 -11.62
C LEU A 231 -27.49 -45.90 -11.23
N VAL A 232 -27.50 -44.88 -12.10
CA VAL A 232 -26.86 -43.57 -11.86
C VAL A 232 -27.89 -42.47 -12.08
N THR A 233 -27.85 -41.46 -11.22
CA THR A 233 -28.70 -40.26 -11.30
C THR A 233 -27.97 -39.07 -11.92
N ILE A 234 -28.65 -38.33 -12.79
CA ILE A 234 -28.20 -37.07 -13.38
C ILE A 234 -29.15 -35.96 -12.95
N GLY A 235 -28.66 -34.99 -12.18
CA GLY A 235 -29.44 -33.82 -11.80
C GLY A 235 -29.68 -32.88 -12.99
N LYS A 236 -30.95 -32.50 -13.22
CA LYS A 236 -31.35 -31.43 -14.16
C LYS A 236 -32.01 -30.27 -13.38
N PRO A 237 -32.18 -29.08 -13.98
CA PRO A 237 -32.73 -27.92 -13.28
C PRO A 237 -34.13 -28.16 -12.68
N THR A 238 -34.99 -28.93 -13.34
CA THR A 238 -36.39 -29.17 -12.92
C THR A 238 -36.67 -30.61 -12.46
N PHE A 239 -35.87 -31.59 -12.91
CA PHE A 239 -36.05 -33.03 -12.64
C PHE A 239 -34.71 -33.74 -12.37
N VAL A 240 -34.74 -35.01 -11.99
CA VAL A 240 -33.59 -35.93 -11.90
C VAL A 240 -33.81 -37.06 -12.89
N GLN A 241 -32.80 -37.37 -13.69
CA GLN A 241 -32.82 -38.43 -14.69
C GLN A 241 -32.03 -39.64 -14.20
N ILE A 242 -32.64 -40.81 -14.13
CA ILE A 242 -32.02 -42.08 -13.77
C ILE A 242 -31.69 -42.85 -15.05
N ILE A 243 -30.51 -43.46 -15.08
CA ILE A 243 -29.97 -44.25 -16.19
C ILE A 243 -29.25 -45.48 -15.65
N ASN A 244 -28.94 -46.45 -16.53
CA ASN A 244 -28.10 -47.58 -16.16
C ASN A 244 -26.64 -47.15 -15.93
N TYR A 245 -25.99 -47.78 -14.96
CA TYR A 245 -24.56 -47.63 -14.72
C TYR A 245 -23.76 -48.12 -15.93
N ASN A 246 -22.80 -47.30 -16.37
CA ASN A 246 -21.86 -47.66 -17.43
C ASN A 246 -20.45 -47.26 -16.96
N GLU A 247 -19.60 -48.27 -16.76
CA GLU A 247 -18.25 -48.11 -16.21
C GLU A 247 -17.36 -47.20 -17.09
N GLU A 248 -17.41 -47.35 -18.41
CA GLU A 248 -16.62 -46.54 -19.35
C GLU A 248 -17.03 -45.08 -19.30
N ARG A 249 -18.33 -44.81 -19.26
CA ARG A 249 -18.86 -43.45 -19.14
C ARG A 249 -18.49 -42.82 -17.81
N GLU A 250 -18.65 -43.53 -16.70
CA GLU A 250 -18.30 -43.01 -15.37
C GLU A 250 -16.80 -42.72 -15.30
N LYS A 251 -15.95 -43.60 -15.85
CA LYS A 251 -14.51 -43.36 -15.97
C LYS A 251 -14.21 -42.11 -16.81
N ALA A 252 -14.89 -41.93 -17.95
CA ALA A 252 -14.71 -40.75 -18.81
C ALA A 252 -15.17 -39.45 -18.13
N ILE A 253 -16.27 -39.47 -17.38
CA ILE A 253 -16.74 -38.31 -16.60
C ILE A 253 -15.74 -37.98 -15.49
N LYS A 254 -15.22 -38.99 -14.79
CA LYS A 254 -14.18 -38.83 -13.76
C LYS A 254 -12.93 -38.18 -14.33
N GLU A 255 -12.44 -38.69 -15.46
CA GLU A 255 -11.29 -38.14 -16.15
C GLU A 255 -11.54 -36.70 -16.61
N GLN A 256 -12.73 -36.41 -17.14
CA GLN A 256 -13.10 -35.05 -17.54
C GLN A 256 -13.16 -34.07 -16.35
N GLN A 257 -13.67 -34.50 -15.19
CA GLN A 257 -13.71 -33.67 -13.98
C GLN A 257 -12.32 -33.40 -13.42
N LEU A 258 -11.45 -34.42 -13.39
CA LEU A 258 -10.07 -34.27 -12.97
C LEU A 258 -9.32 -33.33 -13.92
N LYS A 259 -9.50 -33.49 -15.23
CA LYS A 259 -8.95 -32.60 -16.25
C LYS A 259 -9.42 -31.15 -16.07
N ARG A 260 -10.72 -30.91 -15.83
CA ARG A 260 -11.25 -29.56 -15.56
C ARG A 260 -10.66 -28.95 -14.29
N THR A 261 -10.46 -29.75 -13.25
CA THR A 261 -9.82 -29.28 -12.00
C THR A 261 -8.36 -28.92 -12.27
N GLN A 262 -7.65 -29.76 -13.02
CA GLN A 262 -6.28 -29.53 -13.42
C GLN A 262 -6.12 -28.26 -14.28
N GLU A 263 -7.00 -28.05 -15.26
CA GLU A 263 -7.02 -26.83 -16.07
C GLU A 263 -7.23 -25.57 -15.23
N ARG A 264 -8.04 -25.65 -14.15
CA ARG A 264 -8.20 -24.52 -13.21
C ARG A 264 -6.96 -24.25 -12.40
N ILE A 265 -6.29 -25.31 -11.91
CA ILE A 265 -5.00 -25.19 -11.21
C ILE A 265 -3.98 -24.50 -12.11
N TRP A 266 -3.90 -24.88 -13.38
CA TRP A 266 -2.97 -24.27 -14.33
C TRP A 266 -3.28 -22.80 -14.64
N ARG A 267 -4.56 -22.42 -14.71
CA ARG A 267 -4.96 -21.01 -14.83
C ARG A 267 -4.63 -20.20 -13.57
N GLN A 268 -4.78 -20.81 -12.39
CA GLN A 268 -4.50 -20.17 -11.11
C GLN A 268 -3.00 -20.09 -10.79
N THR A 269 -2.18 -20.93 -11.43
CA THR A 269 -0.71 -20.95 -11.27
C THR A 269 -0.09 -19.58 -11.54
N GLY A 270 -0.59 -18.85 -12.55
CA GLY A 270 -0.27 -17.45 -12.84
C GLY A 270 1.23 -17.12 -12.77
N PHE A 271 1.65 -16.20 -11.89
CA PHE A 271 3.05 -15.74 -11.80
C PHE A 271 4.04 -16.88 -11.50
N ARG A 272 3.62 -17.98 -10.85
CA ARG A 272 4.52 -19.11 -10.57
C ARG A 272 5.13 -19.68 -11.86
N TRP A 273 4.49 -19.56 -13.03
CA TRP A 273 5.12 -19.96 -14.31
C TRP A 273 6.44 -19.24 -14.58
N ILE A 274 6.53 -17.95 -14.24
CA ILE A 274 7.76 -17.16 -14.35
C ILE A 274 8.75 -17.61 -13.27
N ALA A 275 8.27 -17.86 -12.04
CA ALA A 275 9.12 -18.35 -10.96
C ALA A 275 9.78 -19.71 -11.28
N GLU A 276 9.01 -20.63 -11.86
CA GLU A 276 9.51 -21.93 -12.33
C GLU A 276 10.52 -21.77 -13.48
N ALA A 277 10.29 -20.81 -14.39
CA ALA A 277 11.25 -20.51 -15.46
C ALA A 277 12.57 -19.97 -14.91
N LEU A 278 12.54 -19.12 -13.88
CA LEU A 278 13.75 -18.60 -13.21
C LEU A 278 14.50 -19.70 -12.43
N ALA A 279 13.76 -20.60 -11.79
CA ALA A 279 14.32 -21.69 -10.97
C ALA A 279 14.71 -22.94 -11.77
N GLY A 280 14.38 -23.02 -13.07
CA GLY A 280 14.60 -24.20 -13.91
C GLY A 280 13.66 -25.37 -13.61
N GLY A 281 12.45 -25.10 -13.11
CA GLY A 281 11.48 -26.10 -12.73
C GLY A 281 10.57 -26.60 -13.87
N ASN A 282 9.44 -27.22 -13.54
CA ASN A 282 8.65 -27.99 -14.51
C ASN A 282 7.60 -27.13 -15.24
N LEU A 283 7.90 -26.76 -16.49
CA LEU A 283 7.00 -26.01 -17.38
C LEU A 283 6.18 -26.89 -18.35
N SER A 284 6.20 -28.22 -18.20
CA SER A 284 5.61 -29.15 -19.18
C SER A 284 4.10 -28.92 -19.39
N ASN A 285 3.41 -28.52 -18.33
CA ASN A 285 1.96 -28.33 -18.28
C ASN A 285 1.47 -26.94 -18.77
N LEU A 286 2.39 -26.08 -19.21
CA LEU A 286 2.01 -24.79 -19.78
C LEU A 286 1.33 -24.99 -21.15
N ASP A 287 0.09 -24.53 -21.28
CA ASP A 287 -0.72 -24.71 -22.48
C ASP A 287 -0.09 -24.01 -23.70
N ALA A 288 -0.04 -24.72 -24.84
CA ALA A 288 0.47 -24.20 -26.10
C ALA A 288 -0.34 -22.99 -26.60
N GLY A 289 -1.62 -22.88 -26.19
CA GLY A 289 -2.51 -21.77 -26.53
C GLY A 289 -2.02 -20.39 -26.07
N TYR A 290 -1.21 -20.31 -25.01
CA TYR A 290 -0.60 -19.04 -24.59
C TYR A 290 0.36 -18.49 -25.66
N PHE A 291 1.05 -19.34 -26.42
CA PHE A 291 2.08 -18.95 -27.38
C PHE A 291 1.56 -18.46 -28.74
N THR A 292 0.24 -18.53 -28.96
CA THR A 292 -0.39 -18.17 -30.25
C THR A 292 -0.09 -16.73 -30.68
N GLY A 293 0.02 -15.81 -29.72
CA GLY A 293 0.29 -14.39 -29.98
C GLY A 293 1.75 -14.05 -30.35
N ILE A 294 2.72 -14.90 -30.00
CA ILE A 294 4.13 -14.73 -30.40
C ILE A 294 4.33 -15.15 -31.85
N LEU A 295 3.71 -16.27 -32.24
CA LEU A 295 3.87 -16.81 -33.59
C LEU A 295 3.40 -15.83 -34.67
N SER A 296 2.43 -14.97 -34.36
CA SER A 296 1.93 -13.94 -35.26
C SER A 296 2.75 -12.63 -35.25
N SER A 297 3.58 -12.38 -34.24
CA SER A 297 4.33 -11.13 -34.06
C SER A 297 5.84 -11.25 -34.25
N SER A 298 6.39 -12.46 -34.33
CA SER A 298 7.81 -12.66 -34.62
C SER A 298 8.10 -12.59 -36.12
N ILE A 299 8.58 -11.42 -36.59
CA ILE A 299 9.03 -11.19 -37.97
C ILE A 299 10.31 -12.01 -38.30
N ALA A 300 10.97 -12.60 -37.29
CA ALA A 300 12.28 -13.24 -37.39
C ALA A 300 12.26 -14.78 -37.52
N VAL A 301 11.12 -15.43 -37.71
CA VAL A 301 11.08 -16.88 -37.95
C VAL A 301 10.34 -17.19 -39.26
N LYS A 302 11.05 -17.00 -40.38
CA LYS A 302 10.85 -17.84 -41.56
C LYS A 302 11.31 -19.27 -41.23
N SER A 303 10.57 -20.02 -40.41
CA SER A 303 10.76 -21.48 -40.34
C SER A 303 9.49 -22.23 -39.97
N LYS A 304 9.18 -23.19 -40.84
CA LYS A 304 8.27 -24.36 -40.80
C LYS A 304 8.14 -25.13 -39.45
N HIS A 305 7.87 -24.49 -38.31
CA HIS A 305 7.65 -25.19 -37.04
C HIS A 305 6.21 -25.04 -36.53
N SER A 306 5.62 -26.13 -36.04
CA SER A 306 4.30 -26.11 -35.41
C SER A 306 4.34 -25.35 -34.06
N LEU A 307 3.23 -24.74 -33.62
CA LEU A 307 3.12 -24.04 -32.32
C LEU A 307 3.66 -24.87 -31.15
N ARG A 308 3.47 -26.19 -31.23
CA ARG A 308 3.93 -27.16 -30.24
C ARG A 308 5.45 -27.29 -30.23
N GLU A 309 6.09 -27.34 -31.39
CA GLU A 309 7.56 -27.41 -31.51
C GLU A 309 8.24 -26.15 -30.97
N PHE A 310 7.67 -24.96 -31.22
CA PHE A 310 8.19 -23.72 -30.64
C PHE A 310 8.10 -23.72 -29.12
N SER A 311 6.94 -24.12 -28.57
CA SER A 311 6.74 -24.21 -27.12
C SER A 311 7.71 -25.18 -26.46
N GLU A 312 7.93 -26.36 -27.04
CA GLU A 312 8.87 -27.35 -26.50
C GLU A 312 10.32 -26.85 -26.57
N LYS A 313 10.74 -26.22 -27.68
CA LYS A 313 12.07 -25.60 -27.79
C LYS A 313 12.29 -24.51 -26.75
N LEU A 314 11.29 -23.67 -26.49
CA LEU A 314 11.39 -22.61 -25.48
C LEU A 314 11.47 -23.21 -24.07
N LYS A 315 10.67 -24.24 -23.75
CA LYS A 315 10.73 -24.96 -22.48
C LYS A 315 12.11 -25.60 -22.26
N GLU A 316 12.70 -26.17 -23.32
CA GLU A 316 14.04 -26.74 -23.28
C GLU A 316 15.11 -25.65 -23.08
N ALA A 317 14.99 -24.52 -23.79
CA ALA A 317 15.87 -23.38 -23.63
C ALA A 317 15.85 -22.84 -22.19
N LEU A 318 14.67 -22.66 -21.58
CA LEU A 318 14.51 -22.21 -20.19
C LEU A 318 15.06 -23.20 -19.16
N LYS A 319 14.99 -24.51 -19.44
CA LYS A 319 15.63 -25.52 -18.58
C LYS A 319 17.16 -25.49 -18.70
N SER A 320 17.67 -25.25 -19.90
CA SER A 320 19.11 -25.22 -20.17
C SER A 320 19.79 -23.93 -19.71
N HIS A 321 19.09 -22.79 -19.81
CA HIS A 321 19.61 -21.47 -19.51
C HIS A 321 18.98 -20.90 -18.25
N ARG A 322 19.75 -20.89 -17.17
CA ARG A 322 19.38 -20.18 -15.93
C ARG A 322 20.06 -18.80 -15.90
N PRO A 323 19.27 -17.71 -15.88
CA PRO A 323 19.83 -16.36 -15.89
C PRO A 323 20.51 -16.03 -14.56
N VAL A 324 21.40 -15.04 -14.59
CA VAL A 324 21.96 -14.47 -13.34
C VAL A 324 20.87 -13.65 -12.67
N LEU A 325 20.58 -13.92 -11.39
CA LEU A 325 19.66 -13.09 -10.62
C LEU A 325 20.42 -12.00 -9.89
N VAL A 326 19.97 -10.77 -10.07
CA VAL A 326 20.54 -9.57 -9.47
C VAL A 326 19.50 -8.95 -8.54
N GLY A 327 19.93 -8.53 -7.35
CA GLY A 327 19.10 -7.77 -6.42
C GLY A 327 19.93 -6.77 -5.62
N HIS A 328 19.26 -5.96 -4.80
CA HIS A 328 19.90 -5.09 -3.83
C HIS A 328 19.48 -5.54 -2.43
N ASN A 329 20.39 -6.12 -1.62
CA ASN A 329 20.05 -6.75 -0.34
C ASN A 329 19.10 -7.96 -0.50
N LEU A 330 19.36 -8.78 -1.53
CA LEU A 330 18.51 -9.86 -2.07
C LEU A 330 18.16 -11.00 -1.08
N PHE A 331 18.79 -11.07 0.09
CA PHE A 331 18.58 -12.18 1.03
C PHE A 331 17.12 -12.33 1.46
N THR A 332 16.45 -11.23 1.81
CA THR A 332 15.04 -11.25 2.23
C THR A 332 14.14 -11.64 1.05
N ASP A 333 14.38 -11.03 -0.12
CA ASP A 333 13.65 -11.28 -1.35
C ASP A 333 13.69 -12.76 -1.75
N LEU A 334 14.86 -13.38 -1.65
CA LEU A 334 15.06 -14.78 -1.98
C LEU A 334 14.30 -15.71 -1.04
N VAL A 335 14.32 -15.44 0.27
CA VAL A 335 13.59 -16.23 1.27
C VAL A 335 12.08 -16.15 1.02
N TYR A 336 11.55 -14.93 0.81
CA TYR A 336 10.14 -14.72 0.50
C TYR A 336 9.74 -15.36 -0.84
N PHE A 337 10.57 -15.23 -1.87
CA PHE A 337 10.33 -15.84 -3.19
C PHE A 337 10.19 -17.36 -3.07
N CYS A 338 11.14 -18.02 -2.41
CA CYS A 338 11.12 -19.47 -2.22
C CYS A 338 9.87 -19.90 -1.43
N ARG A 339 9.54 -19.19 -0.34
CA ARG A 339 8.36 -19.51 0.48
C ARG A 339 7.05 -19.34 -0.29
N CYS A 340 6.94 -18.27 -1.07
CA CYS A 340 5.72 -17.88 -1.78
C CYS A 340 5.41 -18.78 -2.97
N PHE A 341 6.41 -19.20 -3.75
CA PHE A 341 6.18 -19.95 -5.00
C PHE A 341 6.54 -21.43 -4.91
N LEU A 342 7.61 -21.78 -4.19
CA LEU A 342 8.20 -23.12 -4.22
C LEU A 342 7.74 -23.99 -3.05
N GLY A 343 7.42 -23.39 -1.89
CA GLY A 343 6.82 -24.09 -0.75
C GLY A 343 7.61 -23.92 0.56
N PRO A 344 7.53 -24.89 1.48
CA PRO A 344 8.11 -24.76 2.83
C PRO A 344 9.63 -24.66 2.79
N LEU A 345 10.16 -23.77 3.62
CA LEU A 345 11.60 -23.51 3.73
C LEU A 345 12.26 -24.48 4.73
N PRO A 346 13.54 -24.90 4.50
CA PRO A 346 14.30 -25.70 5.46
C PRO A 346 14.45 -25.03 6.83
N ASP A 347 14.79 -25.81 7.86
CA ASP A 347 15.04 -25.23 9.19
C ASP A 347 16.46 -24.68 9.34
N ARG A 348 17.43 -25.24 8.62
CA ARG A 348 18.84 -24.83 8.66
C ARG A 348 19.20 -23.93 7.49
N VAL A 349 20.01 -22.91 7.76
CA VAL A 349 20.49 -21.98 6.74
C VAL A 349 21.41 -22.67 5.73
N GLU A 350 22.14 -23.71 6.13
CA GLU A 350 22.98 -24.49 5.23
C GLU A 350 22.15 -25.24 4.18
N ASP A 351 21.04 -25.84 4.61
CA ASP A 351 20.11 -26.56 3.71
C ASP A 351 19.42 -25.58 2.76
N PHE A 352 19.04 -24.40 3.26
CA PHE A 352 18.51 -23.32 2.43
C PHE A 352 19.54 -22.81 1.42
N GLN A 353 20.81 -22.68 1.81
CA GLN A 353 21.87 -22.28 0.90
C GLN A 353 22.08 -23.31 -0.21
N ALA A 354 22.08 -24.60 0.12
CA ALA A 354 22.18 -25.68 -0.86
C ALA A 354 21.00 -25.63 -1.85
N MET A 355 19.77 -25.51 -1.33
CA MET A 355 18.55 -25.34 -2.14
C MET A 355 18.63 -24.10 -3.05
N ALA A 356 19.05 -22.95 -2.51
CA ALA A 356 19.14 -21.71 -3.27
C ALA A 356 20.17 -21.79 -4.40
N HIS A 357 21.33 -22.40 -4.18
CA HIS A 357 22.33 -22.63 -5.23
C HIS A 357 21.89 -23.64 -6.27
N GLU A 358 21.11 -24.65 -5.87
CA GLU A 358 20.54 -25.61 -6.80
C GLU A 358 19.53 -24.93 -7.72
N LEU A 359 18.66 -24.06 -7.20
CA LEU A 359 17.65 -23.34 -7.97
C LEU A 359 18.26 -22.23 -8.82
N PHE A 360 19.16 -21.44 -8.22
CA PHE A 360 19.79 -20.26 -8.81
C PHE A 360 21.31 -20.40 -8.80
N PRO A 361 21.90 -20.85 -9.92
CA PRO A 361 23.35 -21.08 -9.99
C PRO A 361 24.19 -19.83 -9.71
N MET A 362 23.63 -18.64 -9.97
CA MET A 362 24.36 -17.38 -9.89
C MET A 362 23.46 -16.26 -9.38
N LEU A 363 23.74 -15.83 -8.16
CA LEU A 363 23.10 -14.72 -7.46
C LEU A 363 24.09 -13.56 -7.32
N MET A 364 23.60 -12.32 -7.47
CA MET A 364 24.37 -11.09 -7.36
C MET A 364 23.65 -10.09 -6.47
N ASP A 365 24.35 -9.61 -5.43
CA ASP A 365 23.87 -8.57 -4.54
C ASP A 365 24.65 -7.28 -4.78
N THR A 366 23.99 -6.30 -5.40
CA THR A 366 24.58 -4.99 -5.72
C THR A 366 25.02 -4.23 -4.47
N LYS A 367 24.37 -4.46 -3.32
CA LYS A 367 24.77 -3.86 -2.05
C LYS A 367 26.08 -4.45 -1.54
N TYR A 368 26.27 -5.76 -1.71
CA TYR A 368 27.55 -6.41 -1.40
C TYR A 368 28.64 -5.89 -2.35
N MET A 369 28.38 -5.85 -3.66
CA MET A 369 29.33 -5.34 -4.65
C MET A 369 29.80 -3.91 -4.34
N ALA A 370 28.88 -3.01 -3.96
CA ALA A 370 29.21 -1.62 -3.68
C ALA A 370 29.98 -1.41 -2.36
N THR A 371 29.95 -2.39 -1.45
CA THR A 371 30.53 -2.27 -0.10
C THR A 371 31.71 -3.21 0.15
N HIS A 372 32.03 -4.08 -0.81
CA HIS A 372 33.21 -4.94 -0.79
C HIS A 372 34.49 -4.07 -0.76
N ASP A 373 35.49 -4.47 0.02
CA ASP A 373 36.78 -3.77 0.21
C ASP A 373 36.76 -2.32 0.75
N CYS A 374 35.61 -1.81 1.22
CA CYS A 374 35.49 -0.42 1.72
C CYS A 374 36.12 -0.18 3.11
N GLY A 375 36.69 -1.19 3.77
CA GLY A 375 37.25 -1.06 5.12
C GLY A 375 36.27 -0.49 6.14
N SER A 376 36.77 0.22 7.15
CA SER A 376 35.99 0.86 8.22
C SER A 376 35.25 2.15 7.80
N ILE A 377 35.29 2.52 6.52
CA ILE A 377 34.60 3.69 5.97
C ILE A 377 33.34 3.19 5.28
N ASN A 378 32.18 3.55 5.83
CA ASN A 378 30.89 3.10 5.31
C ASN A 378 30.48 3.99 4.12
N PRO A 379 30.53 3.53 2.86
CA PRO A 379 30.00 4.32 1.76
C PRO A 379 28.48 4.48 1.90
N ARG A 380 27.96 5.58 1.33
CA ARG A 380 26.53 5.83 1.13
C ARG A 380 25.89 4.61 0.44
N SER A 381 24.86 4.01 1.03
CA SER A 381 24.49 2.60 0.80
C SER A 381 23.01 2.36 0.46
N SER A 382 22.24 3.42 0.19
CA SER A 382 20.92 3.26 -0.41
C SER A 382 21.06 3.09 -1.93
N LEU A 383 20.12 2.37 -2.54
CA LEU A 383 20.11 2.11 -3.98
C LEU A 383 20.14 3.40 -4.80
N GLN A 384 19.38 4.42 -4.38
CA GLN A 384 19.31 5.73 -5.03
C GLN A 384 20.65 6.48 -4.96
N GLU A 385 21.29 6.50 -3.78
CA GLU A 385 22.60 7.16 -3.61
C GLU A 385 23.69 6.50 -4.47
N ILE A 386 23.67 5.17 -4.60
CA ILE A 386 24.60 4.43 -5.45
C ILE A 386 24.35 4.78 -6.91
N ASN A 387 23.09 4.75 -7.37
CA ASN A 387 22.76 5.09 -8.75
C ASN A 387 23.19 6.53 -9.10
N ASP A 388 22.90 7.51 -8.24
CA ASP A 388 23.27 8.91 -8.42
C ASP A 388 24.79 9.09 -8.57
N SER A 389 25.59 8.34 -7.78
CA SER A 389 27.05 8.36 -7.89
C SER A 389 27.57 7.80 -9.21
N LEU A 390 26.82 6.88 -9.83
CA LEU A 390 27.15 6.22 -11.09
C LEU A 390 26.56 6.93 -12.32
N VAL A 391 25.81 8.03 -12.16
CA VAL A 391 25.22 8.79 -13.29
C VAL A 391 26.29 9.34 -14.22
N GLN A 392 27.46 9.73 -13.69
CA GLN A 392 28.56 10.31 -14.47
C GLN A 392 29.31 9.31 -15.36
N GLN A 393 29.09 7.99 -15.18
CA GLN A 393 29.73 6.96 -15.97
C GLN A 393 29.00 6.76 -17.30
N ALA A 394 29.62 7.18 -18.41
CA ALA A 394 29.03 7.18 -19.75
C ALA A 394 29.02 5.79 -20.45
N THR A 395 29.78 4.82 -19.95
CA THR A 395 29.86 3.46 -20.51
C THR A 395 29.67 2.41 -19.41
N PRO A 396 28.92 1.32 -19.66
CA PRO A 396 28.27 0.95 -20.92
C PRO A 396 26.92 1.66 -21.17
N ARG A 397 26.48 1.74 -22.44
CA ARG A 397 25.22 2.40 -22.81
C ARG A 397 24.02 1.52 -22.46
N ILE A 398 23.03 2.12 -21.80
CA ILE A 398 21.81 1.44 -21.34
C ILE A 398 20.61 2.07 -22.04
N ASN A 399 19.85 1.26 -22.78
CA ASN A 399 18.64 1.63 -23.47
C ASN A 399 17.44 0.94 -22.80
N VAL A 400 16.32 1.65 -22.69
CA VAL A 400 15.05 1.04 -22.25
C VAL A 400 14.20 0.77 -23.49
N HIS A 401 13.75 -0.48 -23.62
CA HIS A 401 12.94 -0.92 -24.75
C HIS A 401 11.71 -0.01 -24.94
N HIS A 402 11.33 0.29 -26.18
CA HIS A 402 10.29 1.27 -26.51
C HIS A 402 8.93 0.96 -25.84
N GLN A 403 8.55 -0.31 -25.74
CA GLN A 403 7.31 -0.75 -25.07
C GLN A 403 7.37 -0.67 -23.53
N HIS A 404 8.54 -0.38 -22.94
CA HIS A 404 8.76 -0.37 -21.49
C HIS A 404 9.07 1.04 -20.95
N GLY A 405 8.65 2.08 -21.66
CA GLY A 405 8.98 3.48 -21.36
C GLY A 405 8.43 4.09 -20.07
N LYS A 406 7.71 3.35 -19.21
CA LYS A 406 7.08 3.87 -17.97
C LYS A 406 8.05 4.72 -17.14
N TYR A 407 9.27 4.22 -16.94
CA TYR A 407 10.28 4.84 -16.09
C TYR A 407 11.23 5.80 -16.83
N LYS A 408 10.98 6.11 -18.11
CA LYS A 408 11.77 7.12 -18.85
C LYS A 408 11.42 8.54 -18.42
N THR A 409 10.14 8.80 -18.16
CA THR A 409 9.60 10.13 -17.86
C THR A 409 9.14 10.30 -16.41
N GLN A 410 8.86 9.20 -15.70
CA GLN A 410 8.36 9.21 -14.33
C GLN A 410 9.31 8.44 -13.41
N ARG A 411 9.87 9.12 -12.42
CA ARG A 411 10.59 8.49 -11.29
C ARG A 411 9.58 8.17 -10.20
N ILE A 412 9.45 6.89 -9.87
CA ILE A 412 8.51 6.39 -8.86
C ILE A 412 9.34 5.60 -7.86
N ASP A 413 9.98 6.32 -6.95
CA ASP A 413 10.77 5.72 -5.88
C ASP A 413 9.87 4.80 -5.02
N HIS A 414 10.38 3.65 -4.58
CA HIS A 414 9.65 2.66 -3.76
C HIS A 414 8.46 2.01 -4.47
N GLU A 415 8.63 1.73 -5.77
CA GLU A 415 7.84 0.77 -6.53
C GLU A 415 8.76 -0.36 -6.98
N ALA A 416 8.40 -1.63 -6.74
CA ALA A 416 9.25 -2.78 -7.04
C ALA A 416 9.79 -2.77 -8.49
N GLY A 417 8.93 -2.43 -9.46
CA GLY A 417 9.32 -2.32 -10.87
C GLY A 417 10.39 -1.26 -11.15
N TYR A 418 10.38 -0.15 -10.42
CA TYR A 418 11.39 0.90 -10.54
C TYR A 418 12.67 0.55 -9.79
N ASP A 419 12.58 -0.02 -8.60
CA ASP A 419 13.74 -0.41 -7.79
C ASP A 419 14.49 -1.59 -8.43
N SER A 420 13.79 -2.54 -9.06
CA SER A 420 14.42 -3.57 -9.90
C SER A 420 15.12 -2.99 -11.13
N PHE A 421 14.56 -1.94 -11.75
CA PHE A 421 15.15 -1.24 -12.90
C PHE A 421 16.43 -0.49 -12.49
N LEU A 422 16.39 0.27 -11.39
CA LEU A 422 17.55 0.94 -10.84
C LEU A 422 18.65 -0.06 -10.45
N THR A 423 18.28 -1.18 -9.83
CA THR A 423 19.21 -2.26 -9.48
C THR A 423 19.92 -2.82 -10.72
N ALA A 424 19.22 -3.00 -11.84
CA ALA A 424 19.82 -3.42 -13.10
C ALA A 424 20.83 -2.38 -13.62
N GLN A 425 20.49 -1.08 -13.57
CA GLN A 425 21.40 -0.01 -13.99
C GLN A 425 22.67 0.05 -13.12
N VAL A 426 22.50 -0.06 -11.79
CA VAL A 426 23.60 -0.09 -10.82
C VAL A 426 24.50 -1.28 -11.08
N PHE A 427 23.95 -2.48 -11.26
CA PHE A 427 24.75 -3.68 -11.53
C PHE A 427 25.61 -3.56 -12.78
N ILE A 428 25.02 -3.09 -13.88
CA ILE A 428 25.73 -2.91 -15.16
C ILE A 428 26.91 -1.94 -14.98
N LYS A 429 26.67 -0.77 -14.38
CA LYS A 429 27.68 0.28 -14.22
C LYS A 429 28.77 -0.10 -13.22
N LEU A 430 28.38 -0.68 -12.09
CA LEU A 430 29.30 -1.11 -11.04
C LEU A 430 30.19 -2.26 -11.51
N SER A 431 29.65 -3.20 -12.30
CA SER A 431 30.44 -4.28 -12.91
C SER A 431 31.50 -3.73 -13.86
N ALA A 432 31.19 -2.69 -14.63
CA ALA A 432 32.17 -2.02 -15.49
C ALA A 432 33.23 -1.26 -14.68
N GLN A 433 32.82 -0.53 -13.62
CA GLN A 433 33.73 0.21 -12.76
C GLN A 433 34.73 -0.70 -12.03
N LEU A 434 34.26 -1.79 -11.43
CA LEU A 434 35.09 -2.75 -10.69
C LEU A 434 36.05 -3.52 -11.61
N ARG A 435 35.69 -3.69 -12.89
CA ARG A 435 36.59 -4.22 -13.91
C ARG A 435 37.73 -3.24 -14.23
N ASP A 436 37.40 -1.97 -14.50
CA ASP A 436 38.36 -0.98 -14.97
C ASP A 436 39.29 -0.45 -13.86
N GLY A 437 38.83 -0.43 -12.60
CA GLY A 437 39.56 0.13 -11.47
C GLY A 437 40.52 -0.82 -10.74
N GLY A 438 40.48 -2.13 -11.03
CA GLY A 438 41.02 -3.15 -10.11
C GLY A 438 40.31 -3.09 -8.74
N THR A 439 40.53 -4.06 -7.87
CA THR A 439 39.89 -4.17 -6.53
C THR A 439 40.28 -3.06 -5.54
N SER A 440 40.78 -1.91 -6.00
CA SER A 440 41.24 -0.81 -5.15
C SER A 440 41.11 0.54 -5.85
N ARG A 441 39.94 1.19 -5.74
CA ARG A 441 39.73 2.66 -5.66
C ARG A 441 38.25 3.01 -5.89
N LEU A 442 37.53 3.35 -4.81
CA LEU A 442 36.36 4.22 -4.90
C LEU A 442 36.80 5.68 -4.63
N PRO A 443 36.21 6.68 -5.32
CA PRO A 443 36.65 8.07 -5.24
C PRO A 443 36.30 8.72 -3.89
N GLY A 444 37.29 9.40 -3.30
CA GLY A 444 37.07 10.31 -2.18
C GLY A 444 36.38 11.62 -2.62
N PRO A 445 35.76 12.38 -1.69
CA PRO A 445 35.05 13.61 -2.00
C PRO A 445 36.01 14.70 -2.51
N ALA A 446 35.64 15.38 -3.60
CA ALA A 446 36.37 16.52 -4.15
C ALA A 446 36.32 17.75 -3.20
N PRO A 447 37.39 18.54 -3.05
CA PRO A 447 37.39 19.74 -2.23
C PRO A 447 36.59 20.87 -2.88
N ILE A 448 35.81 21.58 -2.08
CA ILE A 448 35.14 22.83 -2.47
C ILE A 448 36.16 23.97 -2.30
N GLU A 449 36.73 24.45 -3.39
CA GLU A 449 37.52 25.68 -3.39
C GLU A 449 36.58 26.91 -3.40
N ARG A 450 36.69 27.74 -2.34
CA ARG A 450 36.12 29.09 -2.31
C ARG A 450 37.10 30.05 -2.98
N GLY A 451 36.83 30.42 -4.23
CA GLY A 451 37.52 31.51 -4.92
C GLY A 451 36.74 32.82 -4.79
N ILE A 452 37.26 33.74 -3.97
CA ILE A 452 36.90 35.17 -3.98
C ILE A 452 37.59 35.80 -5.19
N SER A 453 36.86 36.50 -6.06
CA SER A 453 37.44 37.44 -7.01
C SER A 453 36.51 38.61 -7.30
N THR A 454 37.00 39.79 -6.93
CA THR A 454 36.48 41.13 -7.17
C THR A 454 36.95 41.65 -8.52
N ALA A 455 36.06 42.19 -9.37
CA ALA A 455 36.42 43.28 -10.29
C ALA A 455 35.18 43.98 -10.86
N SER A 456 35.29 45.30 -10.93
CA SER A 456 34.33 46.32 -11.34
C SER A 456 34.46 46.69 -12.82
N LYS A 457 33.36 47.13 -13.46
CA LYS A 457 33.19 48.45 -14.13
C LYS A 457 31.92 48.51 -15.01
N THR A 458 31.28 49.68 -14.95
CA THR A 458 30.06 50.18 -15.61
C THR A 458 30.40 50.96 -16.92
N PRO A 459 29.50 51.76 -17.54
CA PRO A 459 28.29 51.42 -18.31
C PRO A 459 28.23 52.18 -19.67
N THR A 460 27.26 51.92 -20.57
CA THR A 460 26.75 52.97 -21.49
C THR A 460 25.37 52.66 -22.08
N ASP A 461 24.54 53.70 -22.10
CA ASP A 461 23.17 53.85 -22.60
C ASP A 461 23.00 53.66 -24.11
N GLN A 462 21.79 53.26 -24.55
CA GLN A 462 20.88 54.09 -25.37
C GLN A 462 19.56 53.37 -25.72
N LYS A 463 18.46 54.12 -25.63
CA LYS A 463 17.07 53.83 -26.08
C LYS A 463 16.67 54.97 -27.03
N PRO A 464 15.75 54.79 -28.01
CA PRO A 464 14.34 55.19 -27.81
C PRO A 464 13.29 54.35 -28.62
N GLU A 465 12.08 54.09 -28.08
CA GLU A 465 10.72 54.61 -28.47
C GLU A 465 9.96 53.74 -29.51
N ARG A 466 8.61 53.66 -29.64
CA ARG A 466 7.41 53.70 -28.77
C ARG A 466 6.18 53.44 -29.70
N SER A 467 5.28 52.49 -29.36
CA SER A 467 3.82 52.43 -29.67
C SER A 467 3.33 50.96 -29.53
N SER A 468 2.07 50.58 -29.30
CA SER A 468 0.98 51.02 -28.42
C SER A 468 -0.12 49.93 -28.44
N HIS A 469 -0.66 49.54 -27.27
CA HIS A 469 -1.90 48.75 -27.02
C HIS A 469 -1.83 47.23 -27.37
N SER A 470 -2.26 46.25 -26.55
CA SER A 470 -3.41 46.16 -25.64
C SER A 470 -3.22 45.08 -24.53
N GLN A 471 -3.75 45.41 -23.33
CA GLN A 471 -4.28 44.64 -22.18
C GLN A 471 -4.12 43.10 -22.08
N HIS A 472 -3.46 42.58 -21.01
CA HIS A 472 -4.08 41.94 -19.82
C HIS A 472 -3.03 41.45 -18.77
N LEU A 473 -3.41 41.54 -17.49
CA LEU A 473 -2.64 41.29 -16.24
C LEU A 473 -2.28 39.80 -16.01
N LYS A 474 -1.01 39.46 -15.76
CA LYS A 474 -0.24 39.35 -14.48
C LYS A 474 -0.59 38.16 -13.57
N ASP A 475 0.12 37.04 -13.81
CA ASP A 475 0.47 36.03 -12.82
C ASP A 475 1.97 36.14 -12.47
N LEU A 476 2.29 35.92 -11.19
CA LEU A 476 3.63 36.04 -10.60
C LEU A 476 4.43 34.74 -10.81
N ASN A 477 5.29 34.73 -11.83
CA ASN A 477 6.26 33.65 -12.04
C ASN A 477 7.51 33.84 -11.18
N THR A 478 7.86 32.81 -10.40
CA THR A 478 9.19 32.65 -9.80
C THR A 478 10.00 31.58 -10.55
N ARG A 479 11.01 32.05 -11.29
CA ARG A 479 12.37 31.52 -11.39
C ARG A 479 12.55 29.99 -11.44
N PHE A 480 12.22 29.36 -12.57
CA PHE A 480 12.89 28.15 -13.05
C PHE A 480 12.62 28.01 -14.56
N ASP A 481 13.51 28.59 -15.37
CA ASP A 481 13.63 28.29 -16.80
C ASP A 481 15.10 28.48 -17.17
N LEU A 482 15.78 27.37 -17.44
CA LEU A 482 16.93 27.21 -18.33
C LEU A 482 17.45 25.78 -18.16
N ILE A 483 17.02 24.89 -19.04
CA ILE A 483 17.86 23.95 -19.81
C ILE A 483 16.96 23.44 -20.94
N GLN A 484 17.32 23.83 -22.16
CA GLN A 484 16.71 23.38 -23.40
C GLN A 484 17.13 21.92 -23.66
N VAL A 485 16.17 21.08 -24.04
CA VAL A 485 16.42 19.86 -24.81
C VAL A 485 15.61 20.02 -26.08
N GLU A 486 16.32 19.97 -27.21
CA GLU A 486 15.75 20.05 -28.56
C GLU A 486 14.82 18.87 -28.81
N GLU A 487 13.55 19.17 -29.10
CA GLU A 487 12.61 18.31 -29.81
C GLU A 487 12.57 18.78 -31.26
N ASP A 488 12.66 17.87 -32.22
CA ASP A 488 12.16 18.12 -33.58
C ASP A 488 11.43 16.87 -34.09
N LEU A 489 10.21 17.09 -34.56
CA LEU A 489 9.29 16.12 -35.19
C LEU A 489 8.92 16.62 -36.61
N ASP A 490 8.91 15.66 -37.54
CA ASP A 490 8.11 15.50 -38.78
C ASP A 490 8.23 16.44 -39.99
N ALA A 491 8.69 15.87 -41.13
CA ALA A 491 8.21 16.18 -42.48
C ALA A 491 8.40 14.99 -43.46
N LEU A 492 7.38 14.69 -44.27
CA LEU A 492 7.22 13.55 -45.18
C LEU A 492 7.85 13.72 -46.59
N GLU A 493 8.26 12.56 -47.17
CA GLU A 493 8.31 12.11 -48.58
C GLU A 493 9.23 12.74 -49.66
N SER A 494 10.25 11.99 -50.13
CA SER A 494 10.34 11.33 -51.48
C SER A 494 11.80 10.94 -51.93
N VAL A 495 12.05 9.61 -52.08
CA VAL A 495 12.95 8.77 -52.97
C VAL A 495 14.17 9.44 -53.68
N PRO A 496 15.42 8.86 -53.87
CA PRO A 496 15.83 7.45 -54.17
C PRO A 496 17.10 6.90 -53.42
N PRO A 497 17.53 5.64 -53.70
CA PRO A 497 18.52 4.91 -52.90
C PRO A 497 19.98 5.20 -53.28
N ASN A 498 20.87 4.96 -52.30
CA ASN A 498 22.34 4.96 -52.34
C ASN A 498 23.05 6.32 -52.44
N ALA A 499 23.46 6.84 -51.27
CA ALA A 499 24.77 7.44 -51.07
C ALA A 499 25.17 7.29 -49.59
N GLU A 500 26.32 6.68 -49.36
CA GLU A 500 26.94 6.39 -48.07
C GLU A 500 27.13 7.67 -47.23
N VAL A 501 26.69 7.63 -45.97
CA VAL A 501 27.31 8.42 -44.90
C VAL A 501 27.85 7.42 -43.88
N SER A 502 29.17 7.23 -43.97
CA SER A 502 29.99 6.52 -43.00
C SER A 502 29.75 7.11 -41.60
N LEU A 503 29.18 6.30 -40.71
CA LEU A 503 29.21 6.51 -39.26
C LEU A 503 30.25 5.55 -38.69
N ASP A 504 31.34 6.12 -38.17
CA ASP A 504 32.52 5.45 -37.64
C ASP A 504 32.18 4.26 -36.75
N SER A 505 32.28 3.06 -37.32
CA SER A 505 32.48 1.82 -36.58
C SER A 505 33.94 1.78 -36.15
N SER A 506 34.24 2.43 -35.01
CA SER A 506 35.58 2.36 -34.44
C SER A 506 35.96 0.88 -34.20
N PRO A 507 37.08 0.38 -34.76
CA PRO A 507 37.57 -0.98 -34.57
C PRO A 507 37.89 -1.32 -33.10
N GLU A 508 37.84 -0.32 -32.22
CA GLU A 508 37.93 -0.48 -30.78
C GLU A 508 36.66 -1.14 -30.21
N VAL A 509 35.45 -0.72 -30.62
CA VAL A 509 34.19 -1.29 -30.13
C VAL A 509 34.07 -2.78 -30.46
N THR A 510 34.42 -3.16 -31.69
CA THR A 510 34.44 -4.56 -32.14
C THR A 510 35.52 -5.39 -31.44
N ARG A 511 36.63 -4.78 -30.99
CA ARG A 511 37.61 -5.44 -30.13
C ARG A 511 37.10 -5.60 -28.69
N ARG A 512 36.46 -4.59 -28.12
CA ARG A 512 35.89 -4.61 -26.75
C ARG A 512 34.81 -5.68 -26.58
N VAL A 513 33.98 -5.84 -27.61
CA VAL A 513 32.95 -6.89 -27.69
C VAL A 513 33.56 -8.29 -27.72
N ASN A 514 34.57 -8.50 -28.58
CA ASN A 514 35.24 -9.79 -28.76
C ASN A 514 36.21 -10.15 -27.61
N ALA A 515 36.65 -9.17 -26.81
CA ALA A 515 37.50 -9.35 -25.64
C ALA A 515 36.72 -9.52 -24.30
N GLY A 516 35.39 -9.35 -24.30
CA GLY A 516 34.53 -9.55 -23.11
C GLY A 516 34.37 -8.32 -22.21
N GLU A 517 34.31 -7.10 -22.77
CA GLU A 517 34.45 -5.83 -22.05
C GLU A 517 33.13 -5.06 -21.79
N LEU A 518 32.05 -5.69 -21.34
CA LEU A 518 30.90 -4.95 -20.79
C LEU A 518 30.50 -5.45 -19.38
N ILE A 519 30.00 -6.68 -19.27
CA ILE A 519 29.93 -7.43 -18.00
C ILE A 519 30.96 -8.57 -18.10
N PRO A 520 31.76 -8.85 -17.07
CA PRO A 520 32.73 -9.95 -17.11
C PRO A 520 32.07 -11.28 -17.51
N ARG A 521 32.64 -12.05 -18.45
CA ARG A 521 32.08 -13.34 -18.89
C ARG A 521 32.11 -14.38 -17.76
N ARG A 522 31.20 -15.37 -17.80
CA ARG A 522 31.11 -16.49 -16.85
C ARG A 522 32.46 -17.24 -16.84
N GLY A 523 33.28 -17.02 -15.81
CA GLY A 523 34.65 -17.54 -15.70
C GLY A 523 35.71 -16.51 -15.27
N ALA A 524 35.41 -15.21 -15.31
CA ALA A 524 36.30 -14.18 -14.78
C ALA A 524 36.41 -14.24 -13.25
N GLN A 525 37.57 -13.85 -12.68
CA GLN A 525 37.79 -13.77 -11.22
C GLN A 525 36.72 -12.92 -10.50
N PHE A 526 36.16 -11.93 -11.19
CA PHE A 526 35.02 -11.14 -10.73
C PHE A 526 33.88 -12.00 -10.14
N TRP A 527 33.50 -13.08 -10.82
CA TRP A 527 32.42 -13.96 -10.37
C TRP A 527 32.77 -14.79 -9.15
N GLN A 528 34.06 -15.05 -8.90
CA GLN A 528 34.52 -15.75 -7.70
C GLN A 528 34.46 -14.87 -6.45
N VAL A 529 34.65 -13.55 -6.63
CA VAL A 529 34.65 -12.57 -5.54
C VAL A 529 33.22 -12.12 -5.19
N TYR A 530 32.41 -11.78 -6.20
CA TYR A 530 31.11 -11.16 -6.00
C TYR A 530 29.92 -12.10 -6.19
N GLY A 531 30.10 -13.22 -6.90
CA GLY A 531 29.03 -14.17 -7.18
C GLY A 531 28.66 -15.01 -5.97
N ASN A 532 27.36 -15.26 -5.79
CA ASN A 532 26.80 -16.07 -4.70
C ASN A 532 27.17 -15.57 -3.29
N GLN A 533 27.56 -14.30 -3.18
CA GLN A 533 27.80 -13.61 -1.92
C GLN A 533 26.64 -12.67 -1.63
N LEU A 534 25.82 -13.02 -0.63
CA LEU A 534 24.74 -12.18 -0.14
C LEU A 534 25.16 -11.54 1.18
N ARG A 535 24.80 -10.28 1.41
CA ARG A 535 25.03 -9.64 2.71
C ARG A 535 23.76 -9.75 3.57
N PRO A 536 23.65 -10.72 4.50
CA PRO A 536 22.62 -10.67 5.52
C PRO A 536 22.89 -9.42 6.37
N SER A 537 21.94 -8.47 6.39
CA SER A 537 22.11 -7.13 6.98
C SER A 537 22.71 -7.12 8.39
N ILE A 538 24.01 -6.80 8.53
CA ILE A 538 24.83 -6.70 9.76
C ILE A 538 25.27 -8.06 10.33
N VAL A 539 26.32 -8.65 9.76
CA VAL A 539 27.28 -9.46 10.54
C VAL A 539 28.66 -9.06 10.04
N ASP A 540 29.36 -8.22 10.79
CA ASP A 540 30.81 -8.14 10.66
C ASP A 540 31.43 -8.03 12.05
N SER A 541 32.26 -9.01 12.39
CA SER A 541 32.92 -9.20 13.68
C SER A 541 34.14 -8.28 13.88
N ARG A 542 34.34 -7.31 12.98
CA ARG A 542 35.54 -6.47 12.91
C ARG A 542 35.37 -5.04 13.46
N VAL A 543 34.20 -4.69 14.00
CA VAL A 543 33.92 -3.33 14.49
C VAL A 543 33.93 -3.29 16.02
N CYS A 544 34.71 -2.37 16.60
CA CYS A 544 34.78 -2.21 18.05
C CYS A 544 33.44 -1.71 18.62
N LYS A 545 33.13 -2.13 19.85
CA LYS A 545 31.84 -1.93 20.54
C LYS A 545 31.39 -0.45 20.59
N SER A 546 32.33 0.48 20.70
CA SER A 546 32.07 1.94 20.73
C SER A 546 31.65 2.51 19.37
N CYS A 547 32.17 1.98 18.26
CA CYS A 547 31.77 2.40 16.91
C CYS A 547 30.39 1.83 16.55
N GLN A 548 30.05 0.64 17.05
CA GLN A 548 28.75 0.01 16.87
C GLN A 548 27.61 0.80 17.56
N GLU A 549 27.86 1.36 18.74
CA GLU A 549 26.88 2.18 19.48
C GLU A 549 26.57 3.52 18.80
N THR A 550 27.47 4.02 17.96
CA THR A 550 27.25 5.24 17.18
C THR A 550 26.46 4.96 15.89
N LEU A 551 26.54 3.72 15.37
CA LEU A 551 25.96 3.30 14.08
C LEU A 551 24.50 2.82 14.16
N VAL A 552 23.98 2.49 15.36
CA VAL A 552 22.57 2.07 15.54
C VAL A 552 21.59 3.26 15.55
N ARG A 553 22.07 4.51 15.50
CA ARG A 553 21.23 5.72 15.60
C ARG A 553 20.44 6.11 14.35
N ARG A 554 20.33 5.27 13.31
CA ARG A 554 19.59 5.60 12.07
C ARG A 554 18.50 4.63 11.62
N ASN A 555 18.12 3.65 12.44
CA ASN A 555 16.88 2.91 12.22
C ASN A 555 15.85 3.36 13.27
N TYR A 556 14.79 4.01 12.82
CA TYR A 556 13.66 4.40 13.65
C TYR A 556 12.86 3.16 14.06
N ALA A 557 12.87 2.84 15.36
CA ALA A 557 11.76 2.24 16.11
C ALA A 557 12.10 2.26 17.62
N SER A 558 11.46 3.14 18.39
CA SER A 558 11.56 3.16 19.85
C SER A 558 10.39 2.39 20.46
N ALA A 559 10.66 1.26 21.12
CA ALA A 559 9.77 0.68 22.12
C ALA A 559 10.52 0.60 23.45
N ALA A 560 9.81 0.96 24.53
CA ALA A 560 10.34 1.15 25.87
C ALA A 560 10.71 -0.17 26.56
N THR A 561 11.74 -0.14 27.41
CA THR A 561 11.86 -1.13 28.51
C THR A 561 12.47 -0.51 29.77
N THR A 562 11.98 -1.06 30.87
CA THR A 562 12.10 -0.78 32.30
C THR A 562 13.52 -0.83 32.87
N ALA A 563 13.73 -0.06 33.93
CA ALA A 563 14.95 -0.04 34.73
C ALA A 563 14.91 -1.11 35.83
N GLU A 564 16.03 -1.81 36.04
CA GLU A 564 16.40 -2.45 37.30
C GLU A 564 17.89 -2.17 37.59
N ALA A 565 18.22 -2.20 38.87
CA ALA A 565 19.28 -1.45 39.53
C ALA A 565 20.67 -2.12 39.58
N GLU A 566 21.66 -1.30 40.00
CA GLU A 566 23.00 -1.64 40.53
C GLU A 566 24.09 -2.06 39.51
N THR A 567 25.38 -1.69 39.59
CA THR A 567 26.27 -1.08 40.58
C THR A 567 27.46 -0.40 39.85
N VAL A 568 28.10 0.58 40.50
CA VAL A 568 29.25 1.36 40.00
C VAL A 568 30.58 0.61 40.15
N PRO A 569 31.54 0.77 39.22
CA PRO A 569 32.91 0.97 39.65
C PRO A 569 33.55 2.24 39.07
N SER A 570 34.27 2.89 39.98
CA SER A 570 35.04 4.12 39.81
C SER A 570 36.22 3.95 38.86
N ALA A 571 36.40 4.90 37.94
CA ALA A 571 37.71 5.18 37.35
C ALA A 571 37.87 6.68 37.13
N THR A 572 38.83 7.23 37.87
CA THR A 572 39.34 8.60 37.85
C THR A 572 39.90 8.99 36.48
N SER A 573 39.52 10.18 36.00
CA SER A 573 40.35 10.92 35.05
C SER A 573 40.24 12.42 35.32
N THR A 574 41.41 13.04 35.36
CA THR A 574 41.77 14.35 35.89
C THR A 574 41.46 15.52 34.94
N TYR A 575 41.00 16.62 35.56
CA TYR A 575 40.85 18.02 35.12
C TYR A 575 39.72 18.39 34.11
N PRO A 576 38.65 19.08 34.54
CA PRO A 576 37.68 19.70 33.64
C PRO A 576 38.05 21.17 33.36
N VAL A 577 38.18 21.51 32.08
CA VAL A 577 37.90 22.87 31.62
C VAL A 577 36.38 23.05 31.72
N VAL A 578 35.90 23.77 32.74
CA VAL A 578 34.47 23.96 32.97
C VAL A 578 33.92 24.92 31.91
N LYS A 579 33.38 24.37 30.82
CA LYS A 579 32.55 25.14 29.88
C LYS A 579 31.28 25.60 30.63
N PRO A 580 30.90 26.87 30.54
CA PRO A 580 29.72 27.39 31.23
C PRO A 580 28.46 26.62 30.80
N THR A 581 27.58 26.34 31.75
CA THR A 581 26.48 25.39 31.60
C THR A 581 25.17 26.12 31.30
N TYR A 582 24.29 25.51 30.50
CA TYR A 582 22.92 25.99 30.29
C TYR A 582 21.98 25.28 31.26
N THR A 583 21.02 26.00 31.84
CA THR A 583 19.92 25.36 32.56
C THR A 583 18.91 24.83 31.54
N ILE A 584 18.61 23.53 31.61
CA ILE A 584 17.65 22.88 30.72
C ILE A 584 16.28 22.90 31.40
N ASN A 585 15.30 23.49 30.74
CA ASN A 585 13.92 23.56 31.20
C ASN A 585 13.01 22.70 30.33
N ALA A 586 12.06 22.01 30.95
CA ALA A 586 10.94 21.37 30.27
C ALA A 586 9.73 22.31 30.29
N GLY A 587 9.28 22.74 29.11
CA GLY A 587 8.09 23.55 28.92
C GLY A 587 6.91 22.71 28.44
N VAL A 588 5.68 23.17 28.67
CA VAL A 588 4.46 22.50 28.21
C VAL A 588 3.64 23.46 27.35
N VAL A 589 3.39 23.06 26.11
CA VAL A 589 2.39 23.69 25.23
C VAL A 589 1.10 22.91 25.42
N LEU A 590 0.35 23.24 26.48
CA LEU A 590 -0.96 22.63 26.73
C LEU A 590 -2.00 23.31 25.84
N SER A 591 -2.69 22.52 25.03
CA SER A 591 -3.63 22.99 24.03
C SER A 591 -5.01 22.33 24.16
N ARG A 592 -6.08 23.12 24.06
CA ARG A 592 -7.45 22.63 23.87
C ARG A 592 -7.75 22.69 22.37
N PRO A 593 -7.92 21.56 21.66
CA PRO A 593 -8.16 21.57 20.22
C PRO A 593 -9.53 22.21 19.87
N PRO A 594 -9.76 22.62 18.61
CA PRO A 594 -11.06 23.11 18.17
C PRO A 594 -12.13 22.05 18.42
N GLN A 595 -13.23 22.45 19.06
CA GLN A 595 -14.37 21.59 19.40
C GLN A 595 -15.43 21.59 18.31
N ILE A 596 -15.49 22.64 17.50
CA ILE A 596 -16.41 22.75 16.37
C ILE A 596 -15.64 23.03 15.08
N THR A 597 -16.26 22.67 13.96
CA THR A 597 -15.73 22.92 12.61
C THR A 597 -15.54 24.43 12.37
N ARG A 598 -14.68 24.80 11.43
CA ARG A 598 -14.58 26.22 11.01
C ARG A 598 -15.83 26.66 10.26
N ASP A 599 -16.03 27.96 10.19
CA ASP A 599 -17.02 28.53 9.29
C ASP A 599 -16.61 28.31 7.83
N LEU A 600 -17.61 28.04 7.00
CA LEU A 600 -17.44 27.91 5.56
C LEU A 600 -17.22 29.29 4.95
N THR A 601 -16.30 29.37 3.99
CA THR A 601 -16.14 30.58 3.19
C THR A 601 -17.35 30.79 2.29
N GLN A 602 -17.56 32.03 1.84
CA GLN A 602 -18.67 32.35 0.93
C GLN A 602 -18.64 31.50 -0.35
N PHE A 603 -17.44 31.25 -0.91
CA PHE A 603 -17.29 30.38 -2.07
C PHE A 603 -17.66 28.92 -1.77
N GLU A 604 -17.23 28.36 -0.63
CA GLU A 604 -17.56 26.98 -0.27
C GLU A 604 -19.05 26.76 -0.06
N LYS A 605 -19.74 27.72 0.59
CA LYS A 605 -21.19 27.68 0.76
C LYS A 605 -21.89 27.58 -0.60
N SER A 606 -21.56 28.49 -1.52
CA SER A 606 -22.12 28.51 -2.87
C SER A 606 -21.75 27.26 -3.68
N TYR A 607 -20.50 26.81 -3.59
CA TYR A 607 -20.02 25.63 -4.30
C TYR A 607 -20.74 24.36 -3.85
N TYR A 608 -20.88 24.12 -2.54
CA TYR A 608 -21.61 22.95 -2.06
C TYR A 608 -23.08 22.98 -2.46
N PHE A 609 -23.71 24.15 -2.38
CA PHE A 609 -25.10 24.28 -2.82
C PHE A 609 -25.26 23.99 -4.32
N TYR A 610 -24.39 24.56 -5.16
CA TYR A 610 -24.35 24.30 -6.60
C TYR A 610 -24.19 22.81 -6.90
N GLN A 611 -23.23 22.14 -6.24
CA GLN A 611 -23.01 20.70 -6.41
C GLN A 611 -24.21 19.85 -5.96
N LYS A 612 -24.93 20.25 -4.91
CA LYS A 612 -26.15 19.53 -4.48
C LYS A 612 -27.24 19.57 -5.55
N ARG A 613 -27.48 20.73 -6.19
CA ARG A 613 -28.46 20.85 -7.29
C ARG A 613 -28.01 20.10 -8.54
N LEU A 614 -26.72 20.14 -8.88
CA LEU A 614 -26.18 19.32 -9.95
C LEU A 614 -26.38 17.82 -9.68
N ASN A 615 -26.13 17.40 -8.44
CA ASN A 615 -26.36 16.02 -8.02
C ASN A 615 -27.83 15.62 -8.14
N GLU A 616 -28.78 16.51 -7.83
CA GLU A 616 -30.23 16.25 -8.01
C GLU A 616 -30.59 15.98 -9.48
N ARG A 617 -29.85 16.54 -10.45
CA ARG A 617 -30.04 16.29 -11.89
C ARG A 617 -29.48 14.95 -12.35
N LEU A 618 -28.38 14.51 -11.74
CA LEU A 618 -27.63 13.33 -12.18
C LEU A 618 -27.99 12.07 -11.39
N ALA A 619 -28.43 12.23 -10.13
CA ALA A 619 -28.79 11.12 -9.27
C ALA A 619 -30.09 10.44 -9.73
N MET A 620 -30.19 9.15 -9.46
CA MET A 620 -31.44 8.42 -9.69
C MET A 620 -32.57 9.02 -8.83
N PRO A 621 -33.81 9.10 -9.36
CA PRO A 621 -34.95 9.62 -8.61
C PRO A 621 -35.12 8.91 -7.26
N PHE A 622 -35.47 9.68 -6.22
CA PHE A 622 -35.71 9.13 -4.89
C PHE A 622 -36.85 8.09 -4.89
N THR A 623 -36.54 6.85 -4.57
CA THR A 623 -37.48 5.72 -4.57
C THR A 623 -38.30 5.66 -3.28
N LYS A 624 -39.34 6.50 -3.20
CA LYS A 624 -40.22 6.61 -2.01
C LYS A 624 -40.67 5.27 -1.41
N TYR A 625 -41.06 4.30 -2.23
CA TYR A 625 -41.62 3.01 -1.76
C TYR A 625 -40.60 2.12 -1.03
N PHE A 626 -39.31 2.40 -1.17
CA PHE A 626 -38.26 1.72 -0.41
C PHE A 626 -38.27 2.15 1.06
N TYR A 627 -38.60 3.42 1.34
CA TYR A 627 -38.54 4.02 2.67
C TYR A 627 -39.91 4.14 3.35
N PHE A 628 -40.96 4.46 2.58
CA PHE A 628 -42.30 4.70 3.10
C PHE A 628 -43.30 3.70 2.53
N LYS A 629 -43.90 2.90 3.41
CA LYS A 629 -44.99 1.97 3.05
C LYS A 629 -46.26 2.78 2.73
N ARG A 630 -46.95 2.41 1.65
CA ARG A 630 -48.16 3.10 1.19
C ARG A 630 -49.24 3.09 2.28
N GLY A 631 -49.89 4.23 2.49
CA GLY A 631 -51.00 4.38 3.45
C GLY A 631 -50.55 4.46 4.92
N THR A 632 -49.26 4.65 5.18
CA THR A 632 -48.78 4.99 6.52
C THR A 632 -48.81 6.50 6.74
N PRO A 633 -48.93 6.98 8.00
CA PRO A 633 -48.86 8.42 8.29
C PRO A 633 -47.59 9.09 7.74
N ALA A 634 -46.47 8.36 7.72
CA ALA A 634 -45.21 8.83 7.14
C ALA A 634 -45.28 9.01 5.60
N ASP A 635 -45.99 8.14 4.88
CA ASP A 635 -46.21 8.30 3.42
C ASP A 635 -47.13 9.49 3.12
N GLU A 636 -48.13 9.76 3.95
CA GLU A 636 -49.04 10.90 3.79
C GLU A 636 -48.37 12.23 4.11
N ASP A 637 -47.59 12.29 5.19
CA ASP A 637 -46.77 13.45 5.54
C ASP A 637 -45.74 13.76 4.44
N TRP A 638 -45.02 12.75 3.96
CA TRP A 638 -44.11 12.89 2.85
C TRP A 638 -44.79 13.44 1.59
N LYS A 639 -45.96 12.89 1.22
CA LYS A 639 -46.77 13.37 0.07
C LYS A 639 -47.26 14.80 0.24
N ARG A 640 -47.50 15.28 1.46
CA ARG A 640 -47.86 16.67 1.72
C ARG A 640 -46.65 17.58 1.51
N LYS A 641 -45.54 17.29 2.17
CA LYS A 641 -44.32 18.12 2.12
C LYS A 641 -43.67 18.18 0.76
N ILE A 642 -43.69 17.08 0.00
CA ILE A 642 -43.12 17.06 -1.35
C ILE A 642 -43.89 17.97 -2.32
N ARG A 643 -45.19 18.23 -2.08
CA ARG A 643 -45.97 19.17 -2.90
C ARG A 643 -45.52 20.61 -2.70
N GLU A 644 -45.09 20.95 -1.50
CA GLU A 644 -44.59 22.28 -1.15
C GLU A 644 -43.13 22.46 -1.60
N ARG A 645 -42.27 21.45 -1.37
CA ARG A 645 -40.83 21.52 -1.71
C ARG A 645 -40.48 21.22 -3.15
N GLN A 646 -41.33 20.49 -3.88
CA GLN A 646 -41.10 19.97 -5.23
C GLN A 646 -39.90 19.01 -5.41
N THR A 647 -38.98 18.93 -4.46
CA THR A 647 -37.85 17.98 -4.42
C THR A 647 -37.84 17.15 -3.12
N PRO A 648 -37.35 15.89 -3.17
CA PRO A 648 -37.07 15.08 -1.99
C PRO A 648 -36.02 15.69 -1.04
N ALA A 649 -35.07 16.45 -1.58
CA ALA A 649 -34.05 17.13 -0.79
C ALA A 649 -34.65 18.28 0.02
N ARG A 650 -34.00 18.64 1.13
CA ARG A 650 -34.55 19.58 2.12
C ARG A 650 -33.76 20.89 2.20
N ASP A 651 -32.59 20.90 1.60
CA ASP A 651 -31.53 21.90 1.78
C ASP A 651 -31.08 22.53 0.45
N ILE A 652 -31.82 22.31 -0.65
CA ILE A 652 -31.52 22.85 -1.99
C ILE A 652 -32.56 23.89 -2.48
N GLY A 653 -33.46 24.31 -1.58
CA GLY A 653 -34.58 25.19 -1.89
C GLY A 653 -35.60 24.52 -2.82
N ASN A 654 -36.41 25.33 -3.50
CA ASN A 654 -37.39 24.85 -4.47
C ASN A 654 -36.72 24.67 -5.85
N TYR A 655 -36.39 23.42 -6.19
CA TYR A 655 -35.77 23.07 -7.46
C TYR A 655 -36.30 21.73 -7.97
N ASN A 656 -36.63 21.66 -9.26
CA ASN A 656 -37.11 20.44 -9.90
C ASN A 656 -36.28 20.13 -11.16
N ALA A 657 -35.43 19.12 -11.03
CA ALA A 657 -34.51 18.66 -12.08
C ALA A 657 -35.20 18.12 -13.34
N TYR A 658 -36.48 17.75 -13.28
CA TYR A 658 -37.23 17.18 -14.41
C TYR A 658 -38.20 18.18 -15.04
N SER A 659 -38.27 19.41 -14.52
CA SER A 659 -39.14 20.46 -15.05
C SER A 659 -38.56 21.12 -16.30
N LYS A 660 -39.39 21.88 -17.03
CA LYS A 660 -38.91 22.73 -18.14
C LYS A 660 -37.96 23.83 -17.66
N GLU A 661 -37.97 24.14 -16.36
CA GLU A 661 -37.13 25.14 -15.69
C GLU A 661 -35.90 24.51 -15.03
N ALA A 662 -35.57 23.25 -15.33
CA ALA A 662 -34.42 22.55 -14.75
C ALA A 662 -33.06 23.22 -15.05
N TRP A 663 -33.00 24.05 -16.09
CA TRP A 663 -31.82 24.86 -16.43
C TRP A 663 -31.53 25.97 -15.40
N ASN A 664 -32.52 26.36 -14.59
CA ASN A 664 -32.39 27.42 -13.59
C ASN A 664 -31.95 26.84 -12.24
N ASP A 665 -30.82 26.12 -12.25
CA ASP A 665 -30.24 25.45 -11.08
C ASP A 665 -29.28 26.35 -10.30
N GLU A 666 -28.75 27.41 -10.91
CA GLU A 666 -27.85 28.36 -10.24
C GLU A 666 -28.59 29.33 -9.31
N LEU A 667 -27.92 29.76 -8.23
CA LEU A 667 -28.42 30.80 -7.33
C LEU A 667 -27.92 32.18 -7.76
N LEU A 668 -28.78 33.18 -7.59
CA LEU A 668 -28.39 34.58 -7.71
C LEU A 668 -27.52 35.01 -6.52
N VAL A 669 -26.63 35.96 -6.77
CA VAL A 669 -25.78 36.55 -5.72
C VAL A 669 -26.65 37.14 -4.62
N GLY A 670 -26.38 36.77 -3.36
CA GLY A 670 -27.15 37.21 -2.19
C GLY A 670 -28.33 36.31 -1.82
N ALA A 671 -28.52 35.18 -2.51
CA ALA A 671 -29.49 34.17 -2.11
C ALA A 671 -29.16 33.59 -0.73
N VAL A 672 -30.18 33.44 0.11
CA VAL A 672 -30.06 32.90 1.47
C VAL A 672 -30.01 31.37 1.50
N ASP A 673 -30.40 30.71 0.41
CA ASP A 673 -30.52 29.24 0.34
C ASP A 673 -29.18 28.50 0.56
N ALA A 674 -28.07 29.15 0.19
CA ALA A 674 -26.72 28.60 0.39
C ALA A 674 -26.20 28.80 1.83
N GLU A 675 -26.84 29.64 2.65
CA GLU A 675 -26.38 29.92 4.02
C GLU A 675 -26.70 28.74 4.95
N PRO A 676 -25.71 28.24 5.73
CA PRO A 676 -25.90 27.08 6.61
C PRO A 676 -27.03 27.27 7.64
N ASP A 677 -27.17 28.48 8.20
CA ASP A 677 -28.21 28.78 9.19
C ASP A 677 -29.61 28.63 8.59
N HIS A 678 -29.78 29.04 7.34
CA HIS A 678 -31.04 28.85 6.61
C HIS A 678 -31.31 27.36 6.32
N GLN A 679 -30.29 26.60 5.92
CA GLN A 679 -30.43 25.16 5.70
C GLN A 679 -30.82 24.41 6.98
N VAL A 680 -30.22 24.77 8.11
CA VAL A 680 -30.59 24.20 9.42
C VAL A 680 -32.03 24.56 9.77
N GLU A 681 -32.46 25.80 9.55
CA GLU A 681 -33.85 26.21 9.77
C GLU A 681 -34.83 25.37 8.95
N MET A 682 -34.58 25.19 7.65
CA MET A 682 -35.44 24.40 6.77
C MET A 682 -35.52 22.93 7.18
N LEU A 683 -34.42 22.37 7.68
CA LEU A 683 -34.37 20.99 8.19
C LEU A 683 -35.15 20.83 9.50
N VAL A 684 -35.06 21.80 10.41
CA VAL A 684 -35.80 21.81 11.69
C VAL A 684 -37.30 21.96 11.43
N GLN A 685 -37.70 22.93 10.58
CA GLN A 685 -39.11 23.14 10.22
C GLN A 685 -39.73 21.90 9.58
N ASP A 686 -39.01 21.20 8.70
CA ASP A 686 -39.48 19.96 8.10
C ASP A 686 -39.69 18.86 9.16
N ALA A 687 -38.80 18.77 10.14
CA ALA A 687 -38.90 17.79 11.21
C ALA A 687 -40.11 18.08 12.13
N GLU A 688 -40.32 19.34 12.53
CA GLU A 688 -41.46 19.77 13.37
C GLU A 688 -42.82 19.47 12.71
N ALA A 689 -42.91 19.66 11.39
CA ALA A 689 -44.12 19.36 10.63
C ALA A 689 -44.49 17.86 10.56
N THR A 690 -43.53 16.95 10.85
CA THR A 690 -43.74 15.49 10.79
C THR A 690 -44.61 14.96 11.92
N VAL A 691 -44.47 15.54 13.12
CA VAL A 691 -45.09 15.04 14.36
C VAL A 691 -46.61 15.24 14.37
N ASN A 692 -47.11 16.22 13.60
CA ASN A 692 -48.51 16.63 13.63
C ASN A 692 -49.42 15.82 12.68
N ALA A 693 -48.89 14.83 11.95
CA ALA A 693 -49.66 14.10 10.94
C ALA A 693 -50.69 13.10 11.52
N THR A 694 -50.64 12.82 12.82
CA THR A 694 -51.52 11.83 13.50
C THR A 694 -52.74 12.42 14.22
N SER A 695 -52.87 13.74 14.34
CA SER A 695 -54.00 14.40 15.01
C SER A 695 -54.65 15.41 14.08
N GLN A 696 -55.99 15.43 14.02
CA GLN A 696 -56.79 16.45 13.31
C GLN A 696 -56.60 17.89 13.86
N ASP A 697 -55.76 18.05 14.88
CA ASP A 697 -55.50 19.29 15.58
C ASP A 697 -54.14 19.84 15.12
N THR A 698 -54.15 20.83 14.22
CA THR A 698 -52.95 21.50 13.68
C THR A 698 -52.30 22.47 14.67
N SER A 699 -52.85 22.58 15.89
CA SER A 699 -52.47 23.59 16.90
C SER A 699 -51.31 23.19 17.81
N LYS A 700 -51.00 21.89 17.94
CA LYS A 700 -49.87 21.41 18.76
C LYS A 700 -48.66 21.16 17.87
N LYS A 701 -47.66 22.05 17.88
CA LYS A 701 -46.33 21.78 17.31
C LYS A 701 -45.43 21.28 18.44
N GLU A 702 -44.82 20.12 18.29
CA GLU A 702 -43.73 19.70 19.17
C GLU A 702 -42.48 20.48 18.76
N GLU A 703 -41.99 21.34 19.64
CA GLU A 703 -40.83 22.19 19.38
C GLU A 703 -39.56 21.34 19.38
N ILE A 704 -38.87 21.28 18.23
CA ILE A 704 -37.63 20.52 18.14
C ILE A 704 -36.49 21.39 18.68
N PRO A 705 -35.67 20.87 19.62
CA PRO A 705 -34.59 21.65 20.20
C PRO A 705 -33.60 22.07 19.11
N ARG A 706 -33.44 23.39 18.96
CA ARG A 706 -32.50 23.98 17.99
C ARG A 706 -31.06 23.76 18.45
N PRO A 707 -30.11 23.58 17.51
CA PRO A 707 -28.70 23.50 17.86
C PRO A 707 -28.25 24.73 18.67
N PHE A 708 -27.39 24.50 19.67
CA PHE A 708 -26.81 25.60 20.45
C PHE A 708 -26.00 26.55 19.56
N PRO A 709 -25.95 27.86 19.88
CA PRO A 709 -25.18 28.82 19.11
C PRO A 709 -23.68 28.48 19.12
N ARG A 710 -23.03 28.72 17.98
CA ARG A 710 -21.58 28.50 17.82
C ARG A 710 -20.75 29.47 18.68
N VAL A 711 -21.32 30.63 19.01
CA VAL A 711 -20.74 31.66 19.89
C VAL A 711 -21.30 31.44 21.29
N THR A 712 -20.43 31.16 22.26
CA THR A 712 -20.84 30.88 23.64
C THR A 712 -20.98 32.16 24.47
N GLU A 713 -21.55 32.06 25.68
CA GLU A 713 -21.53 33.17 26.64
C GLU A 713 -20.11 33.62 27.00
N ALA A 714 -19.16 32.68 27.04
CA ALA A 714 -17.76 32.99 27.35
C ALA A 714 -17.08 33.79 26.22
N ASP A 715 -17.52 33.59 24.97
CA ASP A 715 -17.11 34.41 23.83
C ASP A 715 -17.63 35.84 23.94
N GLN A 716 -18.92 36.00 24.26
CA GLN A 716 -19.54 37.31 24.41
C GLN A 716 -18.93 38.11 25.57
N LYS A 717 -18.64 37.43 26.70
CA LYS A 717 -18.00 38.02 27.88
C LYS A 717 -16.49 38.19 27.72
N GLY A 718 -15.88 37.58 26.70
CA GLY A 718 -14.43 37.58 26.51
C GLY A 718 -13.65 36.89 27.64
N ASP A 719 -14.23 35.86 28.27
CA ASP A 719 -13.65 35.21 29.44
C ASP A 719 -12.44 34.34 29.08
N GLN A 720 -11.25 34.89 29.29
CA GLN A 720 -9.97 34.23 29.01
C GLN A 720 -9.64 33.08 29.98
N ARG A 721 -10.43 32.86 31.04
CA ARG A 721 -10.25 31.69 31.91
C ARG A 721 -11.11 30.50 31.48
N SER A 722 -12.17 30.73 30.70
CA SER A 722 -13.05 29.66 30.24
C SER A 722 -12.47 28.89 29.06
N LEU A 723 -12.54 27.55 29.14
CA LEU A 723 -12.22 26.65 28.02
C LEU A 723 -13.32 26.58 26.97
N ASN A 724 -14.53 27.07 27.27
CA ASN A 724 -15.67 27.06 26.35
C ASN A 724 -15.68 28.27 25.39
N ARG A 725 -14.67 29.13 25.46
CA ARG A 725 -14.49 30.29 24.58
C ARG A 725 -13.79 29.92 23.28
N LEU A 726 -14.11 30.51 22.14
CA LEU A 726 -13.48 30.27 20.83
C LEU A 726 -13.44 28.77 20.50
N LEU A 727 -14.61 28.12 20.48
CA LEU A 727 -14.71 26.67 20.20
C LEU A 727 -14.13 26.28 18.84
N GLN A 728 -14.08 27.19 17.87
CA GLN A 728 -13.48 26.96 16.54
C GLN A 728 -11.96 27.02 16.52
N ARG A 729 -11.33 27.51 17.60
CA ARG A 729 -9.89 27.73 17.69
C ARG A 729 -9.26 26.88 18.79
N THR A 730 -7.97 26.64 18.66
CA THR A 730 -7.10 26.03 19.63
C THR A 730 -6.76 27.08 20.67
N LEU A 731 -7.07 26.78 21.93
CA LEU A 731 -6.65 27.60 23.05
C LEU A 731 -5.40 27.02 23.68
N TYR A 732 -4.47 27.88 24.08
CA TYR A 732 -3.22 27.55 24.74
C TYR A 732 -3.20 28.13 26.14
N LEU A 733 -2.70 27.34 27.09
CA LEU A 733 -2.53 27.78 28.47
C LEU A 733 -1.28 28.68 28.58
N LEU A 734 -1.48 29.93 28.97
CA LEU A 734 -0.43 30.84 29.41
C LEU A 734 -0.51 31.04 30.93
N VAL A 735 0.65 31.15 31.56
CA VAL A 735 0.79 31.46 32.98
C VAL A 735 1.61 32.73 33.16
N GLN A 736 1.25 33.50 34.18
CA GLN A 736 1.95 34.73 34.54
C GLN A 736 2.98 34.45 35.64
N SER A 737 4.23 34.79 35.36
CA SER A 737 5.32 34.80 36.34
C SER A 737 5.12 35.86 37.43
N LYS A 738 5.86 35.76 38.54
CA LYS A 738 5.85 36.75 39.62
C LYS A 738 6.28 38.14 39.14
N GLU A 739 7.18 38.20 38.18
CA GLU A 739 7.68 39.43 37.58
C GLU A 739 6.72 40.03 36.53
N GLY A 740 5.55 39.41 36.33
CA GLY A 740 4.45 39.94 35.52
C GLY A 740 4.49 39.56 34.04
N TYR A 741 5.53 38.87 33.56
CA TYR A 741 5.60 38.39 32.17
C TYR A 741 4.86 37.07 31.96
N TRP A 742 4.17 36.98 30.82
CA TRP A 742 3.41 35.80 30.39
C TRP A 742 4.31 34.83 29.62
N LYS A 743 4.23 33.54 29.97
CA LYS A 743 4.94 32.46 29.30
C LYS A 743 4.14 31.17 29.33
N LEU A 744 4.58 30.19 28.55
CA LEU A 744 4.08 28.81 28.70
C LEU A 744 4.65 28.21 30.00
N PRO A 745 3.89 27.32 30.68
CA PRO A 745 4.38 26.61 31.87
C PRO A 745 5.72 25.94 31.60
N SER A 746 6.72 26.20 32.44
CA SER A 746 8.08 25.67 32.27
C SER A 746 8.79 25.57 33.60
N SER A 747 9.53 24.48 33.81
CA SER A 747 10.38 24.27 35.00
C SER A 747 11.71 23.61 34.64
N PRO A 748 12.75 23.75 35.49
CA PRO A 748 14.02 23.04 35.32
C PRO A 748 13.84 21.52 35.36
N VAL A 749 14.59 20.83 34.50
CA VAL A 749 14.65 19.36 34.49
C VAL A 749 15.52 18.90 35.66
N GLU A 750 14.97 18.03 36.51
CA GLU A 750 15.70 17.47 37.66
C GLU A 750 16.60 16.30 37.24
N HIS A 751 17.56 15.94 38.09
CA HIS A 751 18.44 14.80 37.85
C HIS A 751 17.60 13.51 37.75
N GLU A 752 17.87 12.68 36.73
CA GLU A 752 17.17 11.41 36.43
C GLU A 752 15.76 11.51 35.80
N GLU A 753 15.25 12.72 35.56
CA GLU A 753 13.97 12.89 34.85
C GLU A 753 14.12 12.99 33.32
N THR A 754 13.16 12.42 32.58
CA THR A 754 13.02 12.68 31.14
C THR A 754 12.28 14.01 30.88
N LEU A 755 12.48 14.63 29.72
CA LEU A 755 11.77 15.87 29.33
C LEU A 755 10.24 15.75 29.45
N ARG A 756 9.69 14.57 29.18
CA ARG A 756 8.25 14.31 29.30
C ARG A 756 7.81 14.27 30.76
N LEU A 757 8.51 13.53 31.62
CA LEU A 757 8.17 13.45 33.05
C LEU A 757 8.32 14.82 33.71
N ALA A 758 9.39 15.55 33.39
CA ALA A 758 9.58 16.92 33.83
C ALA A 758 8.43 17.84 33.35
N ALA A 759 7.94 17.67 32.12
CA ALA A 759 6.77 18.39 31.61
C ALA A 759 5.46 18.03 32.34
N GLU A 760 5.21 16.75 32.64
CA GLU A 760 4.03 16.30 33.39
C GLU A 760 4.05 16.86 34.82
N ARG A 761 5.21 16.80 35.50
CA ARG A 761 5.43 17.43 36.80
C ARG A 761 5.28 18.94 36.74
N THR A 762 5.85 19.59 35.73
CA THR A 762 5.73 21.05 35.52
C THR A 762 4.26 21.45 35.47
N LEU A 763 3.43 20.68 34.75
CA LEU A 763 2.02 21.00 34.61
C LEU A 763 1.26 20.82 35.93
N ALA A 764 1.50 19.72 36.64
CA ALA A 764 0.88 19.46 37.93
C ALA A 764 1.26 20.54 38.98
N GLN A 765 2.52 20.98 39.00
CA GLN A 765 3.02 21.99 39.94
C GLN A 765 2.60 23.43 39.60
N SER A 766 2.27 23.72 38.33
CA SER A 766 1.89 25.05 37.87
C SER A 766 0.38 25.27 37.82
N ALA A 767 -0.35 24.31 37.25
CA ALA A 767 -1.77 24.45 36.91
C ALA A 767 -2.65 23.35 37.56
N GLY A 768 -2.09 22.56 38.48
CA GLY A 768 -2.82 21.56 39.25
C GLY A 768 -3.10 20.26 38.51
N VAL A 769 -3.66 19.29 39.24
CA VAL A 769 -3.97 17.94 38.76
C VAL A 769 -5.39 17.77 38.21
N ASN A 770 -6.26 18.78 38.41
CA ASN A 770 -7.68 18.75 38.00
C ASN A 770 -7.89 19.04 36.50
N MET A 771 -6.95 18.58 35.67
CA MET A 771 -7.03 18.62 34.22
C MET A 771 -6.75 17.24 33.66
N ASN A 772 -7.69 16.70 32.89
CA ASN A 772 -7.46 15.48 32.12
C ASN A 772 -6.60 15.84 30.92
N THR A 773 -5.29 15.60 31.05
CA THR A 773 -4.29 15.99 30.06
C THR A 773 -3.56 14.79 29.50
N TRP A 774 -3.18 14.89 28.23
CA TRP A 774 -2.45 13.88 27.51
C TRP A 774 -1.23 14.50 26.83
N MET A 775 -0.04 14.03 27.21
CA MET A 775 1.20 14.37 26.51
C MET A 775 1.29 13.57 25.21
N VAL A 776 1.41 14.28 24.08
CA VAL A 776 1.29 13.69 22.73
C VAL A 776 2.43 12.71 22.41
N GLY A 777 3.63 12.96 22.93
CA GLY A 777 4.79 12.11 22.66
C GLY A 777 6.02 12.49 23.48
N TYR A 778 7.15 11.86 23.15
CA TYR A 778 8.43 12.06 23.84
C TYR A 778 9.35 13.11 23.18
N HIS A 779 8.94 13.66 22.02
CA HIS A 779 9.72 14.66 21.29
C HIS A 779 9.24 16.08 21.59
N PRO A 780 10.14 17.04 21.84
CA PRO A 780 9.76 18.45 21.98
C PRO A 780 9.32 19.00 20.62
N VAL A 781 8.22 19.75 20.60
CA VAL A 781 7.67 20.38 19.38
C VAL A 781 8.40 21.66 18.99
N GLY A 782 9.22 22.18 19.89
CA GLY A 782 10.13 23.28 19.62
C GLY A 782 10.87 23.68 20.89
N HIS A 783 11.66 24.75 20.78
CA HIS A 783 12.52 25.19 21.86
C HIS A 783 12.69 26.71 21.86
N HIS A 784 13.08 27.25 23.00
CA HIS A 784 13.45 28.64 23.17
C HIS A 784 14.77 28.72 23.93
N VAL A 785 15.71 29.54 23.43
CA VAL A 785 17.01 29.76 24.06
C VAL A 785 17.08 31.21 24.53
N TYR A 786 17.31 31.38 25.83
CA TYR A 786 17.54 32.67 26.43
C TYR A 786 18.99 32.74 26.93
N ASN A 787 19.79 33.67 26.37
CA ASN A 787 21.16 33.89 26.80
C ASN A 787 21.23 35.09 27.74
N LEU A 788 21.84 34.91 28.90
CA LEU A 788 22.09 36.01 29.84
C LEU A 788 23.18 36.93 29.28
N ARG A 789 23.03 38.25 29.48
CA ARG A 789 24.04 39.23 29.02
C ARG A 789 25.40 39.08 29.72
N ARG A 790 25.40 38.52 30.94
CA ARG A 790 26.59 38.11 31.70
C ARG A 790 26.29 36.78 32.38
N PRO A 791 27.23 35.82 32.41
CA PRO A 791 27.04 34.57 33.12
C PRO A 791 26.72 34.83 34.59
N LYS A 792 25.70 34.16 35.12
CA LYS A 792 25.35 34.26 36.54
C LYS A 792 26.07 33.12 37.28
N LEU A 793 26.79 33.45 38.34
CA LEU A 793 27.48 32.45 39.16
C LEU A 793 26.48 31.86 40.13
N ASP A 794 26.31 30.53 40.10
CA ASP A 794 25.53 29.84 41.12
C ASP A 794 26.43 29.55 42.32
N GLU A 795 26.23 30.28 43.42
CA GLU A 795 27.04 30.21 44.64
C GLU A 795 26.97 28.82 45.31
N ALA A 796 25.91 28.04 45.07
CA ALA A 796 25.73 26.71 45.65
C ALA A 796 26.46 25.59 44.89
N ALA A 797 26.64 25.73 43.57
CA ALA A 797 27.21 24.71 42.69
C ALA A 797 28.59 25.07 42.11
N GLY A 798 29.07 26.30 42.31
CA GLY A 798 30.35 26.78 41.80
C GLY A 798 30.42 26.82 40.26
N LYS A 799 29.28 26.88 39.56
CA LYS A 799 29.17 26.84 38.10
C LYS A 799 28.68 28.18 37.53
N GLU A 800 29.27 28.59 36.41
CA GLU A 800 28.80 29.73 35.63
C GLU A 800 27.66 29.31 34.69
N HIS A 801 26.49 29.94 34.83
CA HIS A 801 25.33 29.72 33.97
C HIS A 801 25.26 30.76 32.85
N MET A 802 25.33 30.31 31.59
CA MET A 802 25.27 31.18 30.41
C MET A 802 23.85 31.58 30.00
N GLY A 803 22.82 30.84 30.46
CA GLY A 803 21.43 31.08 30.10
C GLY A 803 20.56 29.83 30.26
N GLU A 804 19.36 29.89 29.68
CA GLU A 804 18.31 28.87 29.77
C GLU A 804 17.95 28.33 28.39
N LYS A 805 17.73 27.01 28.32
CA LYS A 805 17.21 26.32 27.13
C LYS A 805 15.93 25.60 27.50
N THR A 806 14.80 26.11 27.02
CA THR A 806 13.48 25.54 27.28
C THR A 806 13.02 24.70 26.10
N PHE A 807 12.75 23.41 26.32
CA PHE A 807 12.20 22.49 25.33
C PHE A 807 10.72 22.29 25.60
N PHE A 808 9.87 22.54 24.61
CA PHE A 808 8.42 22.49 24.79
C PHE A 808 7.83 21.16 24.36
N MET A 809 7.15 20.50 25.29
CA MET A 809 6.38 19.28 25.07
C MET A 809 4.93 19.65 24.71
N LYS A 810 4.35 18.94 23.75
CA LYS A 810 2.95 19.18 23.35
C LYS A 810 2.01 18.38 24.24
N GLY A 811 1.12 19.09 24.93
CA GLY A 811 0.05 18.52 25.74
C GLY A 811 -1.31 18.86 25.14
N ARG A 812 -2.28 17.96 25.31
CA ARG A 812 -3.70 18.21 25.05
C ARG A 812 -4.49 18.15 26.33
N ILE A 813 -5.47 19.04 26.48
CA ILE A 813 -6.49 18.95 27.53
C ILE A 813 -7.78 18.42 26.92
N MET A 814 -8.41 17.46 27.62
CA MET A 814 -9.69 16.87 27.23
C MET A 814 -10.83 17.36 28.14
N ALA A 815 -10.54 17.57 29.42
CA ALA A 815 -11.50 18.05 30.41
C ALA A 815 -10.79 18.67 31.62
N GLY A 816 -11.53 19.37 32.47
CA GLY A 816 -11.00 20.01 33.68
C GLY A 816 -10.58 21.46 33.47
N GLN A 817 -9.89 22.04 34.45
CA GLN A 817 -9.48 23.45 34.44
C GLN A 817 -8.16 23.63 35.20
N ALA A 818 -7.37 24.63 34.78
CA ALA A 818 -6.17 25.02 35.49
C ALA A 818 -6.52 25.64 36.84
N ASP A 819 -5.83 25.19 37.89
CA ASP A 819 -5.92 25.72 39.24
C ASP A 819 -4.53 26.13 39.74
N LEU A 820 -4.41 27.38 40.17
CA LEU A 820 -3.18 27.97 40.68
C LEU A 820 -3.13 28.04 42.21
N SER A 821 -4.15 27.54 42.91
CA SER A 821 -4.29 27.67 44.38
C SER A 821 -3.13 27.02 45.18
N ALA A 822 -2.55 25.92 44.68
CA ALA A 822 -1.48 25.16 45.32
C ALA A 822 -0.17 25.15 44.50
N ASN A 823 0.10 26.21 43.74
CA ASN A 823 1.24 26.22 42.82
C ASN A 823 2.61 26.33 43.53
N VAL A 824 3.59 25.58 43.04
CA VAL A 824 4.97 25.58 43.61
C VAL A 824 5.84 26.65 42.93
N GLN A 825 5.41 27.12 41.74
CA GLN A 825 6.17 28.03 40.88
C GLN A 825 5.84 29.53 41.11
N ASN A 826 5.07 29.87 42.15
CA ASN A 826 4.66 31.24 42.48
C ASN A 826 4.03 32.01 41.29
N LEU A 827 3.17 31.34 40.52
CA LEU A 827 2.48 31.94 39.37
C LEU A 827 1.28 32.76 39.86
N GLN A 828 1.04 33.92 39.27
CA GLN A 828 0.00 34.85 39.75
C GLN A 828 -1.35 34.63 39.06
N ASP A 829 -1.35 34.34 37.78
CA ASP A 829 -2.56 34.24 36.96
C ASP A 829 -2.36 33.27 35.80
N PHE A 830 -3.47 32.81 35.22
CA PHE A 830 -3.50 31.95 34.04
C PHE A 830 -4.58 32.38 33.06
N LYS A 831 -4.34 32.12 31.77
CA LYS A 831 -5.26 32.43 30.68
C LYS A 831 -5.20 31.37 29.58
N TRP A 832 -6.34 31.11 28.98
CA TRP A 832 -6.48 30.34 27.76
C TRP A 832 -6.63 31.29 26.58
N VAL A 833 -5.64 31.29 25.70
CA VAL A 833 -5.56 32.25 24.59
C VAL A 833 -5.43 31.55 23.25
N SER A 834 -5.96 32.18 22.19
CA SER A 834 -5.69 31.73 20.82
C SER A 834 -4.27 32.08 20.38
N ARG A 835 -3.81 31.52 19.26
CA ARG A 835 -2.52 31.88 18.64
C ARG A 835 -2.41 33.37 18.36
N GLU A 836 -3.47 33.98 17.84
CA GLU A 836 -3.53 35.41 17.48
C GLU A 836 -3.49 36.31 18.73
N GLU A 837 -4.13 35.87 19.82
CA GLU A 837 -4.11 36.57 21.11
C GLU A 837 -2.75 36.46 21.81
N MET A 838 -2.08 35.31 21.72
CA MET A 838 -0.81 35.05 22.40
C MET A 838 0.27 36.08 22.04
N ALA A 839 0.30 36.54 20.79
CA ALA A 839 1.25 37.54 20.31
C ALA A 839 1.16 38.88 21.08
N LYS A 840 0.01 39.19 21.68
CA LYS A 840 -0.23 40.42 22.45
C LYS A 840 0.28 40.34 23.89
N PHE A 841 0.46 39.12 24.43
CA PHE A 841 0.80 38.90 25.83
C PHE A 841 2.26 38.54 26.06
N VAL A 842 2.87 37.78 25.15
CA VAL A 842 4.26 37.30 25.30
C VAL A 842 5.25 38.21 24.57
N LEU A 843 6.50 38.21 25.01
CA LEU A 843 7.55 39.02 24.37
C LEU A 843 7.74 38.64 22.89
N PRO A 844 8.02 39.60 21.97
CA PRO A 844 8.15 39.30 20.54
C PRO A 844 9.21 38.25 20.20
N GLN A 845 10.34 38.24 20.92
CA GLN A 845 11.40 37.25 20.74
C GLN A 845 10.95 35.83 21.18
N TYR A 846 10.19 35.77 22.27
CA TYR A 846 9.59 34.53 22.75
C TYR A 846 8.52 34.03 21.76
N TYR A 847 7.63 34.92 21.31
CA TYR A 847 6.61 34.60 20.30
C TYR A 847 7.23 34.06 19.01
N SER A 848 8.32 34.66 18.52
CA SER A 848 9.02 34.18 17.31
C SER A 848 9.52 32.74 17.45
N SER A 849 9.92 32.34 18.67
CA SER A 849 10.37 30.98 18.96
C SER A 849 9.20 29.99 19.03
N VAL A 850 8.05 30.43 19.54
CA VAL A 850 6.90 29.54 19.79
C VAL A 850 5.84 29.50 18.70
N LYS A 851 5.75 30.52 17.84
CA LYS A 851 4.66 30.68 16.85
C LYS A 851 4.47 29.47 15.93
N ASN A 852 5.56 28.81 15.54
CA ASN A 852 5.53 27.66 14.62
C ASN A 852 5.06 26.37 15.31
N MET A 853 5.03 26.35 16.65
CA MET A 853 4.48 25.22 17.41
C MET A 853 2.95 25.30 17.57
N LEU A 854 2.37 26.48 17.28
CA LEU A 854 0.95 26.76 17.46
C LEU A 854 0.19 26.50 16.15
N ALA A 855 -0.87 25.71 16.22
CA ALA A 855 -1.81 25.48 15.12
C ALA A 855 -2.48 26.79 14.64
N ASP A 856 -2.79 26.85 13.34
CA ASP A 856 -3.50 27.98 12.72
C ASP A 856 -4.95 28.10 13.20
N ARG A 857 -5.59 26.95 13.44
CA ARG A 857 -6.92 26.88 14.03
C ARG A 857 -6.83 26.35 15.43
#